data_AF-A0A3M7MR92-F1
#
_entry.id   AF-A0A3M7MR92-F1
#
_cell.length_a   1.000
_cell.length_b   1.000
_cell.length_c   1.000
_cell.angle_alpha   90.00
_cell.angle_beta   90.00
_cell.angle_gamma   90.00
#
_symmetry.space_group_name_H-M   'P 1'
#
loop_
_entity.id
_entity.type
_entity.pdbx_description
1 polymer ?
#
loop_
_entity_poly.entity_id
_entity_poly.type
_entity_poly.pdbx_seq_one_letter_code
_entity_poly.pdbx_strand_id
1 'polypeptide(L)'
;MSAPNIDEINKIRKAVGLPLLPSANGPNDEGPSFKESQNKEDDDHEDDADPGSTLETREAAGFENFRQLQEEERRRIERAKRKKELQRARDAAARLTKLEGKGLGDADAGEDADLDAKAWLKGSKKRQAKIEKQRAEQLERELAERERLAAIEYKASDLAGVKVAHEIGDFEDASSEHILTLKDTEIGKGEDGSDDEDVLENTDLVARDKLEERLNVKKKQKKAYDVHDDSSSKGLLSQYDEAKQKVFQLDSRGAGVDTLGAKTQEIGDRLKSTISLDILQPEAVSDYMEIKVKKPKKAKKNKRKRGDDDDDDIFAGEYGGAADRMDVDEPRPQPQPKARSGDAVINDDEDLATALALSRKATLKKQKRRPEDIARQLKEEEAEEEAAAAAAQVEGGIVLDDTTTFLDNLSSRPREEEARPKVRRSIEKPENSPGRDGDGDETMREADAVADLDADSHHDKLRREQKTATPEISHTGLDEEETANQGTAAMLKLLKQRGLVEESDAAVRNELYKKRQAFIIEARLREYENEQIARAQRERDRQSGKMSGMSLKEREEHARRQNSQREHQSSIQAAASFNRDYKPDVQLKYVDETGRELNQKEAFKHLSHQFHGKGSGKLKTEKHLKKLADERRRMAASVLDSSQATGMSNAAGTQSRKNKEAGRVIMLSSLRTPAARTAVGSAFRRTTRVGVAYGSTFANVKQGPPDAILGITEAFKADSFPEKINLGVGAYRDDNGKPYVLPSVRAAEEKVIQKKLDKEYAGITGVPDFTKAAAILAYGADSKAIKEDRVAITQAISGTGALRIGGAFLERFYPHGKTIYVPTPSWANHKAVFNDSGLEVKQYRYYNKDTIGLDFEGLIADLKAAPAKSIVLLHACAHNPTGIDPTQEQWQQISKVVKEKEHFPFFDMAYQGFASGNADKDAYAVRHFIEEGHELVLAQSFAKNMGLYGERVGAFSVVTSSAEEKKRVDSQIKILVRPLYSNPPIHGARIASEILNDPALAEQWLGEVKGMADRIIKMRALLKENLEKLGSKQKWDHITDQIGMFAYTGLTPEQMDALAKEHSVYATKDGRISVAGITSGNVKRLAESIYKVAG
;
A
#
# COMPACT_ATOMS: atom_id res chain seq x y z
N MET A 1 60.79 70.80 14.78
CA MET A 1 60.24 70.28 16.05
C MET A 1 59.57 68.96 15.74
N SER A 2 59.73 67.93 16.57
CA SER A 2 59.08 66.63 16.30
C SER A 2 57.56 66.75 16.48
N ALA A 3 56.78 66.04 15.66
CA ALA A 3 55.38 65.83 15.97
C ALA A 3 55.25 64.97 17.24
N PRO A 4 54.29 65.25 18.13
CA PRO A 4 54.03 64.41 19.31
C PRO A 4 53.47 63.06 18.88
N ASN A 5 53.75 62.03 19.68
CA ASN A 5 53.29 60.68 19.38
C ASN A 5 51.76 60.58 19.54
N ILE A 6 51.11 59.66 18.82
CA ILE A 6 49.64 59.47 18.84
C ILE A 6 49.15 59.19 20.26
N ASP A 7 49.95 58.53 21.09
CA ASP A 7 49.65 58.25 22.50
C ASP A 7 49.61 59.51 23.39
N GLU A 8 50.38 60.55 23.05
CA GLU A 8 50.35 61.84 23.74
C GLU A 8 49.11 62.65 23.32
N ILE A 9 48.78 62.62 22.02
CA ILE A 9 47.54 63.19 21.49
C ILE A 9 46.32 62.49 22.13
N ASN A 10 46.39 61.18 22.35
CA ASN A 10 45.37 60.39 23.05
C ASN A 10 45.28 60.73 24.54
N LYS A 11 46.39 60.98 25.25
CA LYS A 11 46.36 61.51 26.63
C LYS A 11 45.66 62.87 26.70
N ILE A 12 45.95 63.77 25.76
CA ILE A 12 45.29 65.09 25.68
C ILE A 12 43.80 64.92 25.36
N ARG A 13 43.42 64.07 24.39
CA ARG A 13 42.02 63.74 24.09
C ARG A 13 41.28 63.20 25.32
N LYS A 14 41.88 62.27 26.08
CA LYS A 14 41.31 61.72 27.31
C LYS A 14 41.06 62.81 28.37
N ALA A 15 42.00 63.74 28.53
CA ALA A 15 41.86 64.88 29.46
C ALA A 15 40.77 65.89 29.03
N VAL A 16 40.44 65.96 27.74
CA VAL A 16 39.40 66.83 27.16
C VAL A 16 38.08 66.07 26.92
N GLY A 17 37.96 64.80 27.35
CA GLY A 17 36.76 63.98 27.20
C GLY A 17 36.45 63.50 25.78
N LEU A 18 37.43 63.58 24.86
CA LEU A 18 37.28 63.17 23.46
C LEU A 18 37.73 61.70 23.25
N PRO A 19 37.06 60.94 22.36
CA PRO A 19 37.43 59.55 22.09
C PRO A 19 38.82 59.42 21.46
N LEU A 20 39.49 58.32 21.76
CA LEU A 20 40.88 58.06 21.35
C LEU A 20 40.98 57.64 19.88
N LEU A 21 42.14 57.88 19.28
CA LEU A 21 42.49 57.42 17.94
C LEU A 21 43.22 56.06 18.03
N PRO A 22 42.94 55.09 17.15
CA PRO A 22 43.67 53.83 17.11
C PRO A 22 45.12 54.05 16.63
N SER A 23 46.08 53.41 17.30
CA SER A 23 47.49 53.39 16.89
C SER A 23 47.81 52.12 16.08
N ALA A 24 48.91 52.15 15.32
CA ALA A 24 49.16 51.19 14.24
C ALA A 24 49.78 49.83 14.67
N ASN A 25 50.10 49.67 15.96
CA ASN A 25 50.58 48.41 16.52
C ASN A 25 49.59 47.95 17.60
N GLY A 26 49.07 46.73 17.49
CA GLY A 26 48.14 46.14 18.47
C GLY A 26 48.74 46.00 19.88
N PRO A 27 47.89 45.73 20.90
CA PRO A 27 46.95 44.60 20.84
C PRO A 27 45.47 45.00 20.76
N ASN A 28 44.73 44.25 19.94
CA ASN A 28 43.26 44.11 19.96
C ASN A 28 42.92 42.62 19.70
N ASP A 29 43.67 41.72 20.37
CA ASP A 29 43.40 40.28 20.41
C ASP A 29 42.67 39.90 21.74
N GLU A 30 42.44 40.90 22.60
CA GLU A 30 41.45 40.82 23.68
C GLU A 30 40.06 41.10 23.09
N GLY A 31 39.23 40.06 23.06
CA GLY A 31 37.78 40.25 23.15
C GLY A 31 37.40 40.83 24.54
N PRO A 32 36.11 41.09 24.81
CA PRO A 32 35.68 41.61 26.10
C PRO A 32 36.18 40.71 27.25
N SER A 33 37.02 41.27 28.12
CA SER A 33 37.66 40.54 29.22
C SER A 33 36.73 40.44 30.42
N PHE A 34 36.08 39.30 30.54
CA PHE A 34 35.31 38.91 31.72
C PHE A 34 36.20 38.23 32.76
N LYS A 35 35.87 38.36 34.05
CA LYS A 35 36.58 37.65 35.12
C LYS A 35 36.21 36.17 35.13
N GLU A 36 37.18 35.30 35.36
CA GLU A 36 36.92 33.91 35.73
C GLU A 36 36.26 33.83 37.12
N SER A 37 35.32 32.91 37.29
CA SER A 37 34.65 32.65 38.56
C SER A 37 35.61 31.98 39.54
N GLN A 38 35.84 32.59 40.70
CA GLN A 38 36.55 31.92 41.79
C GLN A 38 35.65 30.88 42.44
N ASN A 39 36.06 29.60 42.40
CA ASN A 39 35.46 28.58 43.25
C ASN A 39 35.62 28.99 44.72
N LYS A 40 34.53 28.85 45.48
CA LYS A 40 34.57 28.78 46.93
C LYS A 40 33.79 27.56 47.39
N GLU A 41 34.48 26.75 48.18
CA GLU A 41 33.87 25.78 49.09
C GLU A 41 33.33 26.54 50.33
N ASP A 42 32.51 25.85 51.12
CA ASP A 42 31.96 26.27 52.43
C ASP A 42 31.07 27.53 52.47
N ASP A 43 29.75 27.34 52.41
CA ASP A 43 28.84 27.60 53.55
C ASP A 43 27.43 27.01 53.32
N ASP A 44 26.79 26.49 54.37
CA ASP A 44 25.39 26.01 54.33
C ASP A 44 24.42 27.18 54.58
N HIS A 45 23.62 27.61 53.59
CA HIS A 45 22.25 28.13 53.80
C HIS A 45 21.49 28.37 52.46
N GLU A 46 20.22 28.75 52.57
CA GLU A 46 19.22 28.84 51.48
C GLU A 46 19.42 30.04 50.54
N ASP A 47 19.42 29.80 49.21
CA ASP A 47 18.67 30.64 48.24
C ASP A 47 18.59 29.98 46.84
N ASP A 48 17.38 29.91 46.26
CA ASP A 48 17.08 29.23 44.98
C ASP A 48 17.24 30.19 43.78
N ALA A 49 18.49 30.58 43.50
CA ALA A 49 18.82 31.68 42.59
C ALA A 49 18.92 31.26 41.10
N ASP A 50 17.82 31.44 40.37
CA ASP A 50 17.66 31.24 38.91
C ASP A 50 18.88 31.76 38.07
N PRO A 51 19.51 30.94 37.18
CA PRO A 51 20.74 31.28 36.47
C PRO A 51 20.55 32.38 35.41
N GLY A 52 20.59 33.62 35.90
CA GLY A 52 20.44 34.85 35.12
C GLY A 52 20.01 36.07 35.94
N SER A 53 19.87 35.91 37.26
CA SER A 53 19.48 36.95 38.22
C SER A 53 20.48 38.11 38.37
N THR A 54 21.77 37.89 38.09
CA THR A 54 22.83 38.91 38.19
C THR A 54 23.42 39.27 36.82
N LEU A 55 24.03 40.47 36.73
CA LEU A 55 24.69 40.89 35.49
C LEU A 55 25.86 39.96 35.14
N GLU A 56 26.66 39.58 36.15
CA GLU A 56 27.85 38.74 36.01
C GLU A 56 27.50 37.31 35.57
N THR A 57 26.40 36.70 36.06
CA THR A 57 25.94 35.38 35.58
C THR A 57 25.45 35.42 34.14
N ARG A 58 24.79 36.51 33.71
CA ARG A 58 24.42 36.72 32.30
C ARG A 58 25.62 36.97 31.38
N GLU A 59 26.67 37.63 31.86
CA GLU A 59 27.90 37.83 31.10
C GLU A 59 28.68 36.53 30.95
N ALA A 60 28.78 35.71 32.00
CA ALA A 60 29.37 34.37 31.93
C ALA A 60 28.64 33.47 30.91
N ALA A 61 27.30 33.40 30.98
CA ALA A 61 26.50 32.65 30.01
C ALA A 61 26.66 33.22 28.58
N GLY A 62 26.82 34.53 28.42
CA GLY A 62 27.12 35.16 27.13
C GLY A 62 28.47 34.72 26.55
N PHE A 63 29.49 34.61 27.39
CA PHE A 63 30.83 34.15 27.02
C PHE A 63 30.83 32.67 26.57
N GLU A 64 30.14 31.78 27.29
CA GLU A 64 30.03 30.37 26.90
C GLU A 64 29.33 30.19 25.55
N ASN A 65 28.20 30.88 25.32
CA ASN A 65 27.49 30.86 24.04
C ASN A 65 28.37 31.37 22.88
N PHE A 66 29.19 32.40 23.12
CA PHE A 66 30.15 32.89 22.12
C PHE A 66 31.28 31.89 21.84
N ARG A 67 31.78 31.19 22.87
CA ARG A 67 32.81 30.15 22.71
C ARG A 67 32.28 28.97 21.88
N GLN A 68 31.06 28.50 22.18
CA GLN A 68 30.39 27.45 21.42
C GLN A 68 30.22 27.82 19.94
N LEU A 69 29.82 29.06 19.63
CA LEU A 69 29.75 29.56 18.25
C LEU A 69 31.10 29.50 17.52
N GLN A 70 32.21 29.89 18.17
CA GLN A 70 33.55 29.76 17.56
C GLN A 70 33.95 28.30 17.34
N GLU A 71 33.63 27.40 18.28
CA GLU A 71 33.91 25.98 18.17
C GLU A 71 33.10 25.33 17.02
N GLU A 72 31.85 25.75 16.81
CA GLU A 72 31.03 25.33 15.66
C GLU A 72 31.60 25.83 14.32
N GLU A 73 32.01 27.10 14.22
CA GLU A 73 32.63 27.62 13.00
C GLU A 73 33.95 26.91 12.68
N ARG A 74 34.80 26.64 13.67
CA ARG A 74 36.03 25.85 13.51
C ARG A 74 35.71 24.44 13.03
N ARG A 75 34.74 23.74 13.64
CA ARG A 75 34.25 22.41 13.20
C ARG A 75 33.69 22.44 11.78
N ARG A 76 32.99 23.52 11.38
CA ARG A 76 32.45 23.71 10.02
C ARG A 76 33.56 23.89 8.99
N ILE A 77 34.59 24.66 9.31
CA ILE A 77 35.78 24.86 8.46
C ILE A 77 36.55 23.54 8.31
N GLU A 78 36.75 22.78 9.39
CA GLU A 78 37.47 21.51 9.34
C GLU A 78 36.72 20.46 8.51
N ARG A 79 35.39 20.31 8.70
CA ARG A 79 34.54 19.45 7.87
C ARG A 79 34.61 19.84 6.38
N ALA A 80 34.66 21.14 6.07
CA ALA A 80 34.84 21.62 4.70
C ALA A 80 36.23 21.31 4.11
N LYS A 81 37.28 21.33 4.96
CA LYS A 81 38.64 20.92 4.58
C LYS A 81 38.73 19.43 4.27
N ARG A 82 38.30 18.55 5.20
CA ARG A 82 38.27 17.09 4.99
C ARG A 82 37.48 16.70 3.72
N LYS A 83 36.35 17.38 3.44
CA LYS A 83 35.57 17.15 2.22
C LYS A 83 36.34 17.50 0.93
N LYS A 84 37.11 18.60 0.90
CA LYS A 84 37.96 18.97 -0.24
C LYS A 84 39.11 17.98 -0.44
N GLU A 85 39.70 17.49 0.65
CA GLU A 85 40.78 16.49 0.62
C GLU A 85 40.27 15.14 0.08
N LEU A 86 39.12 14.66 0.55
CA LEU A 86 38.45 13.46 0.03
C LEU A 86 38.12 13.57 -1.46
N GLN A 87 37.63 14.73 -1.91
CA GLN A 87 37.33 14.95 -3.32
C GLN A 87 38.61 14.99 -4.18
N ARG A 88 39.68 15.66 -3.70
CA ARG A 88 40.99 15.66 -4.37
C ARG A 88 41.59 14.26 -4.49
N ALA A 89 41.40 13.40 -3.49
CA ALA A 89 41.81 11.99 -3.55
C ALA A 89 41.00 11.20 -4.59
N ARG A 90 39.68 11.43 -4.67
CA ARG A 90 38.79 10.80 -5.66
C ARG A 90 39.13 11.25 -7.10
N ASP A 91 39.41 12.53 -7.29
CA ASP A 91 39.85 13.10 -8.57
C ASP A 91 41.26 12.61 -8.98
N ALA A 92 42.13 12.31 -8.01
CA ALA A 92 43.44 11.71 -8.27
C ALA A 92 43.32 10.24 -8.68
N ALA A 93 42.47 9.46 -8.00
CA ALA A 93 42.17 8.08 -8.37
C ALA A 93 41.59 8.00 -9.79
N ALA A 94 40.64 8.88 -10.13
CA ALA A 94 40.04 8.98 -11.47
C ALA A 94 41.03 9.42 -12.59
N ARG A 95 42.21 9.95 -12.23
CA ARG A 95 43.31 10.25 -13.18
C ARG A 95 44.32 9.11 -13.29
N LEU A 96 44.43 8.27 -12.25
CA LEU A 96 45.28 7.08 -12.23
C LEU A 96 44.62 5.87 -12.92
N THR A 97 43.29 5.82 -13.01
CA THR A 97 42.56 4.88 -13.86
C THR A 97 42.77 5.22 -15.34
N LYS A 98 43.90 4.78 -15.92
CA LYS A 98 44.32 5.14 -17.27
C LYS A 98 44.31 3.93 -18.23
N LEU A 99 43.39 3.97 -19.19
CA LEU A 99 43.29 3.15 -20.42
C LEU A 99 43.53 1.63 -20.26
N GLU A 100 42.43 0.88 -20.11
CA GLU A 100 42.28 -0.38 -20.83
C GLU A 100 41.42 -0.14 -22.08
N GLY A 101 42.02 -0.26 -23.27
CA GLY A 101 41.35 -0.01 -24.55
C GLY A 101 42.35 0.04 -25.71
N LYS A 102 41.95 -0.43 -26.90
CA LYS A 102 42.81 -0.45 -28.09
C LYS A 102 43.11 0.98 -28.55
N GLY A 103 44.38 1.30 -28.77
CA GLY A 103 44.81 2.67 -29.09
C GLY A 103 44.45 3.10 -30.51
N LEU A 104 44.34 4.42 -30.75
CA LEU A 104 43.99 4.98 -32.07
C LEU A 104 45.09 4.78 -33.13
N GLY A 105 46.32 4.47 -32.72
CA GLY A 105 47.42 4.06 -33.62
C GLY A 105 47.46 2.56 -33.94
N ASP A 106 46.42 1.82 -33.54
CA ASP A 106 46.29 0.37 -33.71
C ASP A 106 45.17 0.06 -34.75
N ALA A 107 44.97 0.99 -35.69
CA ALA A 107 44.12 0.90 -36.86
C ALA A 107 44.99 0.94 -38.13
N ASP A 108 44.58 0.18 -39.14
CA ASP A 108 45.11 0.09 -40.50
C ASP A 108 46.59 -0.28 -40.71
N ALA A 109 46.80 -1.56 -40.98
CA ALA A 109 47.97 -2.10 -41.69
C ALA A 109 47.59 -3.25 -42.66
N GLY A 110 46.47 -3.10 -43.38
CA GLY A 110 46.09 -3.88 -44.57
C GLY A 110 45.53 -5.31 -44.36
N GLU A 111 44.41 -5.61 -45.04
CA GLU A 111 44.16 -6.82 -45.87
C GLU A 111 42.67 -6.92 -46.27
N ASP A 112 42.15 -5.92 -46.99
CA ASP A 112 40.96 -6.08 -47.86
C ASP A 112 41.46 -6.42 -49.29
N ALA A 113 41.98 -7.65 -49.45
CA ALA A 113 42.34 -8.24 -50.74
C ALA A 113 42.36 -9.78 -50.66
N ASP A 114 41.48 -10.42 -51.42
CA ASP A 114 41.51 -11.82 -51.88
C ASP A 114 42.09 -12.91 -50.94
N LEU A 115 41.30 -13.35 -49.94
CA LEU A 115 41.62 -14.51 -49.11
C LEU A 115 40.61 -15.67 -49.24
N ASP A 116 41.13 -16.85 -49.61
CA ASP A 116 40.44 -18.14 -49.77
C ASP A 116 39.52 -18.49 -48.58
N ALA A 117 38.29 -18.90 -48.89
CA ALA A 117 37.31 -19.38 -47.91
C ALA A 117 37.84 -20.50 -46.98
N LYS A 118 38.82 -21.29 -47.43
CA LYS A 118 39.51 -22.32 -46.64
C LYS A 118 40.37 -21.73 -45.51
N ALA A 119 40.89 -20.51 -45.69
CA ALA A 119 41.59 -19.76 -44.64
C ALA A 119 40.59 -19.21 -43.60
N TRP A 120 39.48 -18.62 -44.06
CA TRP A 120 38.41 -18.11 -43.20
C TRP A 120 37.83 -19.22 -42.30
N LEU A 121 37.56 -20.41 -42.85
CA LEU A 121 37.04 -21.55 -42.09
C LEU A 121 38.01 -22.06 -41.00
N LYS A 122 39.33 -22.03 -41.27
CA LYS A 122 40.37 -22.32 -40.25
C LYS A 122 40.44 -21.22 -39.19
N GLY A 123 40.29 -19.96 -39.58
CA GLY A 123 40.21 -18.81 -38.67
C GLY A 123 39.02 -18.91 -37.71
N SER A 124 37.85 -19.30 -38.22
CA SER A 124 36.64 -19.51 -37.42
C SER A 124 36.83 -20.59 -36.34
N LYS A 125 37.33 -21.79 -36.70
CA LYS A 125 37.63 -22.84 -35.72
C LYS A 125 38.70 -22.43 -34.70
N LYS A 126 39.72 -21.65 -35.08
CA LYS A 126 40.68 -21.08 -34.12
C LYS A 126 40.04 -20.07 -33.16
N ARG A 127 39.03 -19.30 -33.57
CA ARG A 127 38.28 -18.41 -32.67
C ARG A 127 37.38 -19.20 -31.71
N GLN A 128 36.65 -20.20 -32.19
CA GLN A 128 35.85 -21.08 -31.32
C GLN A 128 36.73 -21.77 -30.26
N ALA A 129 37.81 -22.43 -30.66
CA ALA A 129 38.73 -23.09 -29.72
C ALA A 129 39.39 -22.10 -28.73
N LYS A 130 39.61 -20.84 -29.11
CA LYS A 130 40.11 -19.80 -28.18
C LYS A 130 39.03 -19.37 -27.17
N ILE A 131 37.78 -19.21 -27.60
CA ILE A 131 36.64 -18.89 -26.73
C ILE A 131 36.34 -20.04 -25.77
N GLU A 132 36.37 -21.28 -26.26
CA GLU A 132 36.21 -22.49 -25.44
C GLU A 132 37.35 -22.64 -24.44
N LYS A 133 38.62 -22.41 -24.84
CA LYS A 133 39.74 -22.39 -23.90
C LYS A 133 39.59 -21.29 -22.84
N GLN A 134 39.16 -20.08 -23.22
CA GLN A 134 38.95 -18.99 -22.25
C GLN A 134 37.81 -19.30 -21.27
N ARG A 135 36.72 -19.96 -21.72
CA ARG A 135 35.65 -20.44 -20.83
C ARG A 135 36.12 -21.57 -19.91
N ALA A 136 36.94 -22.50 -20.41
CA ALA A 136 37.54 -23.55 -19.59
C ALA A 136 38.46 -22.95 -18.52
N GLU A 137 39.35 -22.02 -18.89
CA GLU A 137 40.28 -21.35 -17.96
C GLU A 137 39.56 -20.43 -16.94
N GLN A 138 38.35 -19.95 -17.25
CA GLN A 138 37.48 -19.27 -16.28
C GLN A 138 36.84 -20.27 -15.32
N LEU A 139 36.25 -21.35 -15.83
CA LEU A 139 35.57 -22.37 -15.02
C LEU A 139 36.55 -23.18 -14.15
N GLU A 140 37.80 -23.35 -14.61
CA GLU A 140 38.91 -23.94 -13.86
C GLU A 140 39.37 -23.02 -12.72
N ARG A 141 39.41 -21.69 -12.92
CA ARG A 141 39.63 -20.73 -11.82
C ARG A 141 38.47 -20.74 -10.82
N GLU A 142 37.23 -20.73 -11.31
CA GLU A 142 36.02 -20.72 -10.47
C GLU A 142 35.91 -21.99 -9.61
N LEU A 143 36.27 -23.15 -10.17
CA LEU A 143 36.40 -24.40 -9.40
C LEU A 143 37.55 -24.34 -8.39
N ALA A 144 38.75 -23.89 -8.79
CA ALA A 144 39.89 -23.80 -7.88
C ALA A 144 39.67 -22.78 -6.74
N GLU A 145 38.87 -21.74 -6.96
CA GLU A 145 38.46 -20.77 -5.93
C GLU A 145 37.41 -21.38 -5.00
N ARG A 146 36.48 -22.19 -5.52
CA ARG A 146 35.55 -23.01 -4.71
C ARG A 146 36.27 -24.07 -3.86
N GLU A 147 37.24 -24.78 -4.42
CA GLU A 147 38.07 -25.74 -3.69
C GLU A 147 38.90 -25.05 -2.61
N ARG A 148 39.43 -23.84 -2.86
CA ARG A 148 40.11 -23.03 -1.84
C ARG A 148 39.20 -22.60 -0.70
N LEU A 149 37.94 -22.27 -0.96
CA LEU A 149 36.96 -21.94 0.07
C LEU A 149 36.51 -23.19 0.84
N ALA A 150 36.33 -24.32 0.17
CA ALA A 150 35.98 -25.60 0.79
C ALA A 150 37.13 -26.21 1.62
N ALA A 151 38.39 -25.80 1.40
CA ALA A 151 39.57 -26.27 2.11
C ALA A 151 39.86 -25.54 3.43
N ILE A 152 39.02 -24.59 3.86
CA ILE A 152 39.18 -23.87 5.13
C ILE A 152 38.45 -24.62 6.25
N GLU A 153 39.08 -25.68 6.75
CA GLU A 153 38.71 -26.29 8.04
C GLU A 153 39.20 -25.42 9.20
N TYR A 154 38.28 -24.70 9.85
CA TYR A 154 38.53 -24.06 11.15
C TYR A 154 38.87 -25.09 12.21
N LYS A 155 39.83 -24.78 13.08
CA LYS A 155 40.36 -25.70 14.10
C LYS A 155 40.17 -25.13 15.49
N ALA A 156 40.26 -25.99 16.52
CA ALA A 156 40.11 -25.59 17.93
C ALA A 156 41.14 -24.54 18.39
N SER A 157 42.24 -24.36 17.63
CA SER A 157 43.19 -23.26 17.80
C SER A 157 42.56 -21.87 17.58
N ASP A 158 41.52 -21.79 16.76
CA ASP A 158 41.01 -20.55 16.18
C ASP A 158 39.88 -19.95 17.04
N LEU A 159 39.46 -20.68 18.09
CA LEU A 159 38.51 -20.26 19.13
C LEU A 159 39.22 -19.77 20.40
N ALA A 160 40.55 -19.71 20.41
CA ALA A 160 41.34 -19.27 21.55
C ALA A 160 41.08 -17.79 21.86
N GLY A 161 40.76 -17.49 23.12
CA GLY A 161 40.55 -16.12 23.60
C GLY A 161 39.09 -15.66 23.63
N VAL A 162 38.13 -16.44 23.11
CA VAL A 162 36.70 -16.08 23.20
C VAL A 162 36.18 -16.19 24.65
N LYS A 163 35.38 -15.22 25.08
CA LYS A 163 34.76 -15.14 26.41
C LYS A 163 33.36 -15.77 26.43
N VAL A 164 33.03 -16.48 27.51
CA VAL A 164 31.72 -17.13 27.72
C VAL A 164 31.10 -16.64 29.04
N ALA A 165 29.87 -16.13 29.01
CA ALA A 165 29.19 -15.47 30.12
C ALA A 165 28.40 -16.41 31.07
N HIS A 166 28.99 -17.55 31.43
CA HIS A 166 28.45 -18.51 32.40
C HIS A 166 29.55 -19.05 33.31
N GLU A 167 29.23 -19.60 34.47
CA GLU A 167 30.22 -20.33 35.27
C GLU A 167 30.40 -21.74 34.71
N ILE A 168 31.62 -22.29 34.80
CA ILE A 168 31.94 -23.63 34.26
C ILE A 168 31.14 -24.76 34.95
N GLY A 169 30.62 -24.53 36.16
CA GLY A 169 29.72 -25.44 36.89
C GLY A 169 28.24 -25.36 36.47
N ASP A 170 27.80 -24.34 35.72
CA ASP A 170 26.43 -24.30 35.18
C ASP A 170 26.22 -25.31 34.02
N PHE A 171 27.29 -26.02 33.61
CA PHE A 171 27.32 -27.06 32.57
C PHE A 171 27.54 -28.49 33.12
N GLU A 172 27.16 -28.77 34.38
CA GLU A 172 27.51 -30.02 35.07
C GLU A 172 26.95 -31.33 34.47
N ASP A 173 25.93 -31.28 33.60
CA ASP A 173 25.46 -32.45 32.85
C ASP A 173 26.42 -32.76 31.68
N ALA A 174 27.50 -33.49 31.97
CA ALA A 174 28.55 -33.91 31.04
C ALA A 174 28.11 -34.93 29.94
N SER A 175 26.85 -34.86 29.50
CA SER A 175 26.27 -35.63 28.41
C SER A 175 25.31 -34.82 27.50
N SER A 176 25.05 -33.54 27.80
CA SER A 176 24.32 -32.63 26.92
C SER A 176 25.25 -31.67 26.17
N GLU A 177 25.12 -31.65 24.85
CA GLU A 177 25.75 -30.62 24.01
C GLU A 177 24.98 -29.30 24.19
N HIS A 178 25.69 -28.21 24.51
CA HIS A 178 25.09 -26.90 24.72
C HIS A 178 25.54 -25.92 23.64
N ILE A 179 24.56 -25.28 22.98
CA ILE A 179 24.82 -24.29 21.94
C ILE A 179 25.08 -22.93 22.59
N LEU A 180 26.18 -22.28 22.19
CA LEU A 180 26.51 -20.92 22.58
C LEU A 180 26.20 -19.95 21.42
N THR A 181 25.64 -18.79 21.75
CA THR A 181 25.29 -17.71 20.81
C THR A 181 25.98 -16.42 21.22
N LEU A 182 26.30 -15.53 20.26
CA LEU A 182 26.76 -14.19 20.63
C LEU A 182 25.66 -13.44 21.39
N LYS A 183 26.07 -12.71 22.41
CA LYS A 183 25.25 -11.78 23.18
C LYS A 183 25.00 -10.51 22.37
N ASP A 184 23.77 -10.00 22.38
CA ASP A 184 23.41 -8.76 21.66
C ASP A 184 24.21 -7.55 22.19
N THR A 185 25.06 -6.98 21.33
CA THR A 185 25.81 -5.73 21.57
C THR A 185 25.43 -4.66 20.53
N GLU A 186 25.47 -3.38 20.92
CA GLU A 186 25.13 -2.29 20.00
C GLU A 186 26.34 -1.87 19.15
N ILE A 187 26.32 -2.25 17.86
CA ILE A 187 27.36 -1.92 16.87
C ILE A 187 27.55 -0.40 16.80
N GLY A 188 28.65 0.08 17.39
CA GLY A 188 29.03 1.49 17.46
C GLY A 188 29.49 1.98 18.83
N LYS A 189 29.22 1.25 19.92
CA LYS A 189 29.66 1.68 21.27
C LYS A 189 31.17 1.62 21.52
N GLY A 190 31.89 0.74 20.82
CA GLY A 190 33.36 0.62 20.95
C GLY A 190 34.17 1.77 20.35
N GLU A 191 33.57 2.75 19.68
CA GLU A 191 34.33 3.86 19.06
C GLU A 191 34.83 4.92 20.08
N ASP A 192 34.31 4.89 21.32
CA ASP A 192 34.74 5.75 22.44
C ASP A 192 35.87 5.13 23.31
N GLY A 193 36.41 3.97 22.93
CA GLY A 193 37.66 3.42 23.51
C GLY A 193 37.49 2.49 24.72
N SER A 194 36.30 1.94 24.95
CA SER A 194 36.09 0.77 25.80
C SER A 194 36.05 -0.50 24.95
N ASP A 195 37.01 -1.41 25.16
CA ASP A 195 37.11 -2.71 24.46
C ASP A 195 36.04 -3.70 24.96
N ASP A 196 34.78 -3.44 24.61
CA ASP A 196 33.66 -4.40 24.76
C ASP A 196 33.81 -5.53 23.72
N GLU A 197 34.70 -6.47 23.99
CA GLU A 197 34.90 -7.70 23.18
C GLU A 197 33.63 -8.54 23.05
N ASP A 198 33.48 -9.27 21.93
CA ASP A 198 32.35 -10.17 21.70
C ASP A 198 32.30 -11.32 22.73
N VAL A 199 31.13 -11.52 23.34
CA VAL A 199 30.90 -12.53 24.40
C VAL A 199 29.81 -13.52 23.98
N LEU A 200 30.04 -14.80 24.27
CA LEU A 200 29.09 -15.88 24.06
C LEU A 200 28.23 -16.15 25.31
N GLU A 201 26.92 -16.35 25.13
CA GLU A 201 25.99 -16.82 26.17
C GLU A 201 25.10 -17.97 25.65
N ASN A 202 24.65 -18.86 26.55
CA ASN A 202 23.68 -19.91 26.26
C ASN A 202 22.27 -19.39 26.57
N THR A 203 21.42 -19.32 25.55
CA THR A 203 20.05 -18.78 25.68
C THR A 203 19.19 -19.51 26.72
N ASP A 204 19.37 -20.82 26.91
CA ASP A 204 18.59 -21.62 27.88
C ASP A 204 19.03 -21.35 29.33
N LEU A 205 20.35 -21.24 29.59
CA LEU A 205 20.87 -20.86 30.90
C LEU A 205 20.47 -19.42 31.23
N VAL A 206 20.61 -18.50 30.29
CA VAL A 206 20.16 -17.10 30.42
C VAL A 206 18.64 -17.03 30.68
N ALA A 207 17.83 -17.90 30.06
CA ALA A 207 16.39 -17.98 30.32
C ALA A 207 16.07 -18.56 31.71
N ARG A 208 16.79 -19.59 32.17
CA ARG A 208 16.70 -20.16 33.52
C ARG A 208 17.05 -19.11 34.57
N ASP A 209 18.16 -18.41 34.41
CA ASP A 209 18.67 -17.46 35.39
C ASP A 209 17.77 -16.22 35.47
N LYS A 210 17.28 -15.70 34.33
CA LYS A 210 16.24 -14.65 34.29
C LYS A 210 14.91 -15.12 34.90
N LEU A 211 14.60 -16.42 34.87
CA LEU A 211 13.41 -16.99 35.53
C LEU A 211 13.62 -17.15 37.05
N GLU A 212 14.81 -17.57 37.49
CA GLU A 212 15.19 -17.63 38.90
C GLU A 212 15.25 -16.24 39.53
N GLU A 213 15.83 -15.24 38.86
CA GLU A 213 15.81 -13.85 39.29
C GLU A 213 14.35 -13.37 39.47
N ARG A 214 13.49 -13.58 38.47
CA ARG A 214 12.05 -13.23 38.55
C ARG A 214 11.33 -13.99 39.67
N LEU A 215 11.69 -15.25 39.95
CA LEU A 215 11.16 -15.99 41.09
C LEU A 215 11.69 -15.45 42.42
N ASN A 216 12.95 -15.06 42.50
CA ASN A 216 13.58 -14.55 43.72
C ASN A 216 13.12 -13.11 44.03
N VAL A 217 12.87 -12.27 43.01
CA VAL A 217 12.13 -11.00 43.14
C VAL A 217 10.70 -11.27 43.62
N LYS A 218 9.98 -12.24 43.06
CA LYS A 218 8.63 -12.62 43.54
C LYS A 218 8.62 -13.22 44.95
N LYS A 219 9.66 -13.94 45.37
CA LYS A 219 9.84 -14.42 46.76
C LYS A 219 10.11 -13.24 47.71
N LYS A 220 11.00 -12.32 47.34
CA LYS A 220 11.27 -11.07 48.09
C LYS A 220 10.00 -10.21 48.23
N GLN A 221 9.24 -10.03 47.14
CA GLN A 221 7.94 -9.34 47.14
C GLN A 221 6.83 -10.08 47.93
N LYS A 222 7.00 -11.37 48.24
CA LYS A 222 6.05 -12.15 49.06
C LYS A 222 6.36 -12.16 50.57
N LYS A 223 7.50 -11.62 51.03
CA LYS A 223 7.67 -11.22 52.43
C LYS A 223 6.87 -9.92 52.66
N ALA A 224 5.57 -10.05 52.90
CA ALA A 224 4.73 -8.93 53.32
C ALA A 224 5.04 -8.59 54.79
N TYR A 225 5.78 -7.50 54.99
CA TYR A 225 5.88 -6.70 56.21
C TYR A 225 5.71 -7.44 57.56
N ASP A 226 6.78 -8.12 58.00
CA ASP A 226 6.94 -8.44 59.42
C ASP A 226 7.50 -7.21 60.14
N VAL A 227 6.93 -6.88 61.31
CA VAL A 227 7.22 -5.63 62.06
C VAL A 227 8.36 -5.83 63.06
N HIS A 228 8.84 -7.06 63.26
CA HIS A 228 9.81 -7.39 64.31
C HIS A 228 11.08 -8.12 63.81
N ASP A 229 11.38 -8.06 62.50
CA ASP A 229 12.64 -8.53 61.89
C ASP A 229 13.64 -7.37 61.74
N ASP A 230 14.10 -6.83 62.88
CA ASP A 230 15.17 -5.80 62.96
C ASP A 230 16.57 -6.38 62.66
N SER A 231 16.67 -7.34 61.73
CA SER A 231 17.90 -8.09 61.41
C SER A 231 18.30 -8.06 59.92
N SER A 232 17.90 -7.03 59.17
CA SER A 232 18.33 -6.84 57.78
C SER A 232 19.26 -5.62 57.57
N SER A 233 20.57 -5.90 57.51
CA SER A 233 21.64 -4.93 57.25
C SER A 233 21.64 -4.42 55.79
N LYS A 234 20.78 -3.43 55.51
CA LYS A 234 20.93 -2.62 54.28
C LYS A 234 22.18 -1.74 54.40
N GLY A 235 23.30 -2.22 53.87
CA GLY A 235 24.48 -1.40 53.66
C GLY A 235 24.16 -0.16 52.82
N LEU A 236 24.70 1.00 53.19
CA LEU A 236 24.36 2.30 52.60
C LEU A 236 24.93 2.54 51.19
N LEU A 237 25.36 1.47 50.51
CA LEU A 237 26.24 1.56 49.32
C LEU A 237 25.95 0.47 48.27
N SER A 238 24.68 0.13 48.03
CA SER A 238 24.27 -0.84 47.00
C SER A 238 24.53 -0.39 45.54
N GLN A 239 25.38 0.61 45.34
CA GLN A 239 25.91 1.05 44.05
C GLN A 239 27.36 0.57 43.82
N TYR A 240 28.02 0.02 44.85
CA TYR A 240 29.40 -0.52 44.81
C TYR A 240 29.49 -2.01 45.15
N ASP A 241 28.37 -2.67 45.46
CA ASP A 241 28.29 -4.14 45.45
C ASP A 241 28.31 -4.63 43.99
N GLU A 242 29.50 -4.73 43.40
CA GLU A 242 29.67 -5.31 42.06
C GLU A 242 29.15 -6.75 42.03
N ALA A 243 28.10 -6.98 41.25
CA ALA A 243 27.61 -8.31 40.96
C ALA A 243 28.68 -9.07 40.16
N LYS A 244 29.39 -10.00 40.83
CA LYS A 244 30.45 -10.83 40.25
C LYS A 244 30.04 -11.34 38.86
N GLN A 245 30.74 -10.89 37.82
CA GLN A 245 30.45 -11.32 36.47
C GLN A 245 30.89 -12.77 36.28
N LYS A 246 29.94 -13.67 35.98
CA LYS A 246 30.22 -15.06 35.59
C LYS A 246 30.80 -15.08 34.16
N VAL A 247 32.12 -14.96 34.02
CA VAL A 247 32.79 -15.03 32.70
C VAL A 247 34.07 -15.87 32.79
N PHE A 248 34.28 -16.79 31.85
CA PHE A 248 35.59 -17.44 31.62
C PHE A 248 36.02 -17.34 30.16
N GLN A 249 37.29 -17.62 29.88
CA GLN A 249 37.91 -17.52 28.56
C GLN A 249 38.45 -18.89 28.09
N LEU A 250 38.28 -19.19 26.80
CA LEU A 250 38.66 -20.46 26.17
C LEU A 250 40.14 -20.48 25.73
N ASP A 251 40.83 -21.60 25.96
CA ASP A 251 42.18 -21.85 25.44
C ASP A 251 42.19 -22.38 23.99
N SER A 252 43.39 -22.55 23.42
CA SER A 252 43.60 -23.10 22.06
C SER A 252 43.33 -24.60 21.91
N ARG A 253 42.65 -25.21 22.89
CA ARG A 253 42.15 -26.59 22.90
C ARG A 253 40.67 -26.66 23.30
N GLY A 254 40.00 -25.52 23.52
CA GLY A 254 38.61 -25.44 23.95
C GLY A 254 38.37 -25.67 25.45
N ALA A 255 39.40 -25.60 26.30
CA ALA A 255 39.28 -25.72 27.75
C ALA A 255 39.31 -24.34 28.44
N GLY A 256 38.54 -24.17 29.52
CA GLY A 256 38.49 -22.92 30.29
C GLY A 256 39.73 -22.69 31.15
N VAL A 257 40.40 -21.54 30.99
CA VAL A 257 41.62 -21.20 31.74
C VAL A 257 41.30 -20.55 33.08
N ASP A 258 40.85 -21.33 34.08
CA ASP A 258 40.83 -20.81 35.47
C ASP A 258 40.97 -21.86 36.59
N THR A 259 41.81 -22.89 36.36
CA THR A 259 42.10 -23.94 37.36
C THR A 259 42.97 -23.49 38.55
N LEU A 260 43.27 -22.19 38.64
CA LEU A 260 43.98 -21.55 39.74
C LEU A 260 43.06 -20.69 40.62
N GLY A 261 42.05 -20.00 40.06
CA GLY A 261 41.06 -19.25 40.84
C GLY A 261 40.12 -20.14 41.67
N ALA A 262 39.67 -21.27 41.10
CA ALA A 262 38.76 -22.19 41.79
C ALA A 262 39.36 -22.77 43.09
N LYS A 263 40.66 -23.08 43.09
CA LYS A 263 41.35 -23.65 44.26
C LYS A 263 41.57 -22.63 45.38
N THR A 264 41.82 -21.36 45.06
CA THR A 264 41.95 -20.32 46.08
C THR A 264 40.60 -19.96 46.71
N GLN A 265 39.49 -20.10 45.97
CA GLN A 265 38.13 -20.00 46.53
C GLN A 265 37.77 -21.20 47.42
N GLU A 266 38.01 -22.45 46.98
CA GLU A 266 37.83 -23.64 47.83
C GLU A 266 38.62 -23.54 49.15
N ILE A 267 39.87 -23.07 49.09
CA ILE A 267 40.71 -22.85 50.27
C ILE A 267 40.12 -21.74 51.15
N GLY A 268 39.71 -20.61 50.55
CA GLY A 268 39.12 -19.48 51.26
C GLY A 268 37.85 -19.84 52.03
N ASP A 269 36.92 -20.58 51.41
CA ASP A 269 35.67 -20.97 52.06
C ASP A 269 35.84 -22.12 53.07
N ARG A 270 36.82 -23.01 52.88
CA ARG A 270 37.23 -23.96 53.92
C ARG A 270 37.84 -23.22 55.13
N LEU A 271 38.69 -22.22 54.92
CA LEU A 271 39.26 -21.41 56.02
C LEU A 271 38.19 -20.61 56.81
N LYS A 272 37.12 -20.15 56.17
CA LYS A 272 35.97 -19.53 56.86
C LYS A 272 35.21 -20.52 57.76
N SER A 273 35.31 -21.82 57.51
CA SER A 273 34.57 -22.85 58.26
C SER A 273 35.26 -23.35 59.53
N THR A 274 36.48 -22.90 59.84
CA THR A 274 37.30 -23.44 60.93
C THR A 274 37.97 -22.40 61.83
N ILE A 275 37.19 -21.67 62.64
CA ILE A 275 37.57 -21.10 63.95
C ILE A 275 36.28 -20.95 64.79
N SER A 276 36.36 -21.23 66.09
CA SER A 276 35.27 -21.30 67.09
C SER A 276 35.46 -20.22 68.19
N LEU A 277 34.69 -20.08 69.29
CA LEU A 277 33.47 -20.70 69.87
C LEU A 277 32.44 -19.54 70.10
N ASP A 278 31.19 -19.62 70.57
CA ASP A 278 30.42 -20.36 71.60
C ASP A 278 28.92 -19.98 71.37
N ILE A 279 27.83 -20.52 71.96
CA ILE A 279 27.59 -21.42 73.10
C ILE A 279 26.32 -22.29 72.81
N LEU A 280 26.09 -23.37 73.56
CA LEU A 280 24.98 -24.33 73.37
C LEU A 280 23.62 -23.85 73.88
N GLN A 281 22.51 -24.45 73.39
CA GLN A 281 21.55 -25.25 74.20
C GLN A 281 20.60 -26.11 73.31
N PRO A 282 19.85 -27.10 73.85
CA PRO A 282 19.65 -28.39 73.16
C PRO A 282 18.24 -28.67 72.56
N GLU A 283 18.19 -29.69 71.69
CA GLU A 283 16.95 -30.36 71.26
C GLU A 283 16.39 -31.33 72.33
N ALA A 284 15.08 -31.59 72.29
CA ALA A 284 14.37 -32.49 73.21
C ALA A 284 14.02 -33.85 72.57
N VAL A 285 13.89 -34.90 73.38
CA VAL A 285 13.91 -36.31 72.94
C VAL A 285 12.61 -37.07 73.25
N SER A 286 12.15 -37.87 72.29
CA SER A 286 11.45 -39.15 72.54
C SER A 286 11.67 -40.05 71.30
N ASP A 287 12.51 -41.08 71.33
CA ASP A 287 12.28 -42.40 71.93
C ASP A 287 10.93 -43.04 71.60
N TYR A 288 10.88 -43.78 70.48
CA TYR A 288 10.43 -45.17 70.42
C TYR A 288 11.06 -45.88 69.21
N MET A 289 11.46 -47.14 69.37
CA MET A 289 12.25 -47.91 68.39
C MET A 289 11.70 -49.34 68.25
N GLU A 290 11.71 -49.94 67.04
CA GLU A 290 12.19 -51.33 66.73
C GLU A 290 11.58 -52.04 65.49
N ILE A 291 12.45 -52.82 64.82
CA ILE A 291 12.23 -54.13 64.10
C ILE A 291 11.50 -54.21 62.72
N LYS A 292 12.34 -54.16 61.65
CA LYS A 292 12.66 -55.19 60.61
C LYS A 292 11.55 -56.14 60.02
N VAL A 293 11.58 -56.36 58.69
CA VAL A 293 12.06 -57.62 57.98
C VAL A 293 11.78 -57.60 56.44
N LYS A 294 12.61 -58.29 55.63
CA LYS A 294 12.56 -58.42 54.14
C LYS A 294 11.89 -59.74 53.66
N LYS A 295 11.44 -59.80 52.38
CA LYS A 295 11.83 -60.82 51.33
C LYS A 295 11.21 -60.55 49.91
N PRO A 296 11.63 -61.23 48.81
CA PRO A 296 11.70 -60.62 47.45
C PRO A 296 10.94 -61.32 46.29
N LYS A 297 11.05 -60.79 45.05
CA LYS A 297 10.57 -61.37 43.77
C LYS A 297 11.69 -62.12 43.00
N LYS A 298 11.36 -63.18 42.21
CA LYS A 298 12.23 -63.72 41.12
C LYS A 298 11.54 -64.63 40.06
N ALA A 299 11.81 -64.31 38.78
CA ALA A 299 12.18 -65.18 37.63
C ALA A 299 11.21 -66.15 36.88
N LYS A 300 11.22 -66.02 35.53
CA LYS A 300 11.22 -67.05 34.43
C LYS A 300 11.04 -66.33 33.06
N LYS A 301 11.91 -66.27 32.04
CA LYS A 301 13.31 -66.70 31.71
C LYS A 301 13.55 -67.99 30.88
N ASN A 302 13.61 -67.86 29.54
CA ASN A 302 14.47 -68.56 28.53
C ASN A 302 14.09 -68.05 27.11
N LYS A 303 14.91 -67.85 26.05
CA LYS A 303 16.34 -68.04 25.66
C LYS A 303 16.73 -69.33 24.89
N ARG A 304 16.91 -69.24 23.54
CA ARG A 304 17.82 -69.99 22.60
C ARG A 304 17.53 -69.57 21.12
N LYS A 305 18.44 -69.58 20.13
CA LYS A 305 19.94 -69.57 20.07
C LYS A 305 20.44 -69.38 18.60
N ARG A 306 21.62 -68.75 18.40
CA ARG A 306 22.49 -68.70 17.18
C ARG A 306 21.94 -67.98 15.92
N GLY A 307 22.79 -67.36 15.09
CA GLY A 307 24.21 -67.03 15.33
C GLY A 307 25.02 -66.62 14.08
N ASP A 308 25.99 -65.74 14.35
CA ASP A 308 27.32 -65.58 13.74
C ASP A 308 27.46 -65.08 12.28
N ASP A 309 28.65 -64.52 12.00
CA ASP A 309 29.25 -64.03 10.74
C ASP A 309 28.73 -62.71 10.11
N ASP A 310 29.34 -61.59 10.54
CA ASP A 310 29.57 -60.38 9.73
C ASP A 310 30.74 -60.61 8.75
N ASP A 311 30.79 -59.87 7.62
CA ASP A 311 32.04 -59.57 6.89
C ASP A 311 31.88 -58.26 6.08
N ASP A 312 32.97 -57.49 6.00
CA ASP A 312 33.22 -56.29 5.18
C ASP A 312 32.24 -55.09 5.20
N ASP A 313 32.49 -54.20 6.17
CA ASP A 313 32.97 -52.80 5.96
C ASP A 313 32.18 -51.80 5.07
N ILE A 314 31.98 -50.52 5.48
CA ILE A 314 32.49 -49.76 6.63
C ILE A 314 31.42 -48.73 7.10
N PHE A 315 31.28 -48.58 8.43
CA PHE A 315 30.68 -47.51 9.25
C PHE A 315 29.78 -46.41 8.60
N ALA A 316 28.63 -46.03 9.17
CA ALA A 316 27.86 -46.54 10.32
C ALA A 316 26.42 -45.97 10.35
N GLY A 317 25.52 -46.62 11.11
CA GLY A 317 24.07 -46.34 11.17
C GLY A 317 23.63 -44.91 11.52
N GLU A 318 22.42 -44.45 11.15
CA GLU A 318 21.08 -45.10 11.28
C GLU A 318 20.71 -45.40 12.76
N TYR A 319 19.57 -45.00 13.33
CA TYR A 319 18.32 -44.35 12.88
C TYR A 319 17.74 -43.47 14.02
N GLY A 320 16.85 -42.48 13.75
CA GLY A 320 16.26 -41.74 14.89
C GLY A 320 15.08 -40.75 14.77
N GLY A 321 14.29 -40.70 13.69
CA GLY A 321 13.03 -39.92 13.68
C GLY A 321 13.16 -38.39 13.54
N ALA A 322 12.01 -37.70 13.42
CA ALA A 322 11.81 -36.25 13.17
C ALA A 322 12.62 -35.68 11.96
N ALA A 323 11.97 -35.37 10.83
CA ALA A 323 11.21 -34.14 10.64
C ALA A 323 12.05 -32.85 10.74
N ASP A 324 13.09 -32.74 9.92
CA ASP A 324 13.67 -31.45 9.50
C ASP A 324 14.42 -31.59 8.16
N ARG A 325 15.05 -30.49 7.70
CA ARG A 325 16.01 -30.35 6.58
C ARG A 325 15.45 -30.30 5.15
N MET A 326 15.90 -29.39 4.28
CA MET A 326 16.63 -28.11 4.45
C MET A 326 16.17 -27.18 3.29
N ASP A 327 16.31 -25.87 3.46
CA ASP A 327 17.18 -24.98 2.66
C ASP A 327 16.76 -23.51 2.89
N VAL A 328 17.59 -22.55 3.32
CA VAL A 328 18.98 -22.15 2.99
C VAL A 328 19.03 -21.00 1.97
N ASP A 329 19.88 -20.01 2.29
CA ASP A 329 20.45 -18.92 1.48
C ASP A 329 19.58 -17.76 0.91
N GLU A 330 19.74 -16.58 1.54
CA GLU A 330 20.62 -15.47 1.10
C GLU A 330 20.50 -14.85 -0.33
N PRO A 331 21.16 -13.70 -0.63
CA PRO A 331 21.87 -12.74 0.25
C PRO A 331 21.36 -11.27 0.16
N ARG A 332 21.93 -10.39 1.00
CA ARG A 332 21.83 -8.91 0.88
C ARG A 332 23.15 -8.29 0.38
N PRO A 333 23.10 -7.15 -0.35
CA PRO A 333 24.24 -6.23 -0.43
C PRO A 333 23.96 -4.83 0.16
N GLN A 334 24.80 -4.44 1.12
CA GLN A 334 25.30 -3.10 1.54
C GLN A 334 24.47 -1.78 1.40
N PRO A 335 24.47 -0.90 2.44
CA PRO A 335 24.31 0.57 2.30
C PRO A 335 25.66 1.22 1.91
N GLN A 336 25.79 2.41 1.31
CA GLN A 336 25.19 3.74 1.52
C GLN A 336 25.26 4.58 0.20
N PRO A 337 24.73 5.83 0.08
CA PRO A 337 24.22 6.75 1.11
C PRO A 337 22.78 7.25 0.90
N LYS A 338 22.23 7.93 1.92
CA LYS A 338 20.86 8.45 1.95
C LYS A 338 20.69 9.77 1.18
N ALA A 339 19.78 9.80 0.20
CA ALA A 339 19.16 11.04 -0.28
C ALA A 339 17.92 11.38 0.56
N ARG A 340 17.51 12.66 0.60
CA ARG A 340 16.32 13.13 1.34
C ARG A 340 15.18 13.49 0.39
N SER A 341 14.07 12.78 0.50
CA SER A 341 12.72 13.23 0.16
C SER A 341 11.74 12.43 1.03
N GLY A 342 10.74 13.01 1.70
CA GLY A 342 10.34 14.43 1.75
C GLY A 342 8.94 14.68 1.18
N ASP A 343 7.98 13.80 1.51
CA ASP A 343 6.57 14.07 1.25
C ASP A 343 6.04 15.16 2.18
N ALA A 344 5.20 16.03 1.61
CA ALA A 344 4.64 17.18 2.30
C ALA A 344 3.24 16.87 2.85
N VAL A 345 2.97 17.40 4.04
CA VAL A 345 1.62 17.46 4.62
C VAL A 345 0.73 18.35 3.73
N ILE A 346 -0.51 17.91 3.49
CA ILE A 346 -1.59 18.76 2.99
C ILE A 346 -2.48 19.09 4.18
N ASN A 347 -2.72 20.38 4.41
CA ASN A 347 -3.61 20.88 5.47
C ASN A 347 -5.06 20.89 4.98
N ASP A 348 -5.96 20.18 5.66
CA ASP A 348 -7.42 20.35 5.52
C ASP A 348 -8.05 21.19 6.67
N ASP A 349 -7.31 21.41 7.77
CA ASP A 349 -7.85 22.03 9.00
C ASP A 349 -8.11 23.54 8.91
N GLU A 350 -7.43 24.27 8.02
CA GLU A 350 -7.44 25.74 8.04
C GLU A 350 -8.72 26.34 7.43
N ASP A 351 -9.27 25.73 6.37
CA ASP A 351 -10.58 26.10 5.81
C ASP A 351 -11.73 25.72 6.76
N LEU A 352 -11.60 24.61 7.50
CA LEU A 352 -12.58 24.22 8.52
C LEU A 352 -12.56 25.19 9.72
N ALA A 353 -11.36 25.59 10.16
CA ALA A 353 -11.18 26.56 11.24
C ALA A 353 -11.72 27.95 10.88
N THR A 354 -11.51 28.43 9.65
CA THR A 354 -12.06 29.73 9.20
C THR A 354 -13.59 29.70 9.06
N ALA A 355 -14.17 28.61 8.53
CA ALA A 355 -15.63 28.42 8.51
C ALA A 355 -16.25 28.45 9.92
N LEU A 356 -15.63 27.77 10.89
CA LEU A 356 -16.05 27.78 12.30
C LEU A 356 -15.82 29.15 12.98
N ALA A 357 -14.78 29.90 12.60
CA ALA A 357 -14.57 31.25 13.10
C ALA A 357 -15.63 32.24 12.59
N LEU A 358 -16.10 32.06 11.34
CA LEU A 358 -17.20 32.85 10.77
C LEU A 358 -18.54 32.53 11.44
N SER A 359 -18.86 31.25 11.67
CA SER A 359 -20.10 30.88 12.38
C SER A 359 -20.12 31.41 13.82
N ARG A 360 -19.00 31.34 14.54
CA ARG A 360 -18.84 31.93 15.89
C ARG A 360 -18.96 33.46 15.89
N LYS A 361 -18.48 34.15 14.86
CA LYS A 361 -18.71 35.61 14.69
C LYS A 361 -20.16 35.96 14.36
N ALA A 362 -20.90 35.07 13.70
CA ALA A 362 -22.32 35.27 13.39
C ALA A 362 -23.21 35.10 14.64
N THR A 363 -22.94 34.10 15.50
CA THR A 363 -23.71 33.89 16.74
C THR A 363 -23.45 35.00 17.76
N LEU A 364 -22.18 35.39 17.99
CA LEU A 364 -21.82 36.47 18.92
C LEU A 364 -22.42 37.84 18.57
N LYS A 365 -22.83 38.07 17.31
CA LYS A 365 -23.51 39.31 16.90
C LYS A 365 -25.01 39.36 17.21
N LYS A 366 -25.63 38.29 17.72
CA LYS A 366 -27.09 38.23 17.98
C LYS A 366 -27.53 38.42 19.44
N GLN A 367 -26.62 38.52 20.42
CA GLN A 367 -26.99 38.64 21.83
C GLN A 367 -26.51 39.94 22.51
N LYS A 368 -27.36 40.97 22.44
CA LYS A 368 -27.54 42.00 23.49
C LYS A 368 -29.01 42.43 23.55
N ARG A 369 -29.81 41.75 24.38
CA ARG A 369 -31.13 42.20 24.88
C ARG A 369 -31.05 42.33 26.40
N ARG A 370 -31.96 43.07 27.04
CA ARG A 370 -31.91 43.29 28.49
C ARG A 370 -32.71 42.23 29.26
N PRO A 371 -32.39 41.96 30.55
CA PRO A 371 -33.12 40.96 31.34
C PRO A 371 -34.62 41.28 31.50
N GLU A 372 -34.97 42.56 31.53
CA GLU A 372 -36.34 43.07 31.71
C GLU A 372 -37.26 42.66 30.54
N ASP A 373 -36.72 42.59 29.31
CA ASP A 373 -37.48 42.14 28.13
C ASP A 373 -37.85 40.65 28.22
N ILE A 374 -36.99 39.83 28.83
CA ILE A 374 -37.16 38.37 28.94
C ILE A 374 -38.24 38.03 29.97
N ALA A 375 -38.24 38.73 31.11
CA ALA A 375 -39.28 38.57 32.15
C ALA A 375 -40.67 38.99 31.65
N ARG A 376 -40.74 39.86 30.63
CA ARG A 376 -42.00 40.19 29.96
C ARG A 376 -42.42 39.11 28.97
N GLN A 377 -41.51 38.61 28.13
CA GLN A 377 -41.83 37.56 27.16
C GLN A 377 -42.32 36.27 27.86
N LEU A 378 -41.67 35.83 28.94
CA LEU A 378 -42.14 34.66 29.72
C LEU A 378 -43.58 34.82 30.26
N LYS A 379 -44.00 36.05 30.55
CA LYS A 379 -45.34 36.35 31.08
C LYS A 379 -46.39 36.58 29.98
N GLU A 380 -45.95 36.88 28.76
CA GLU A 380 -46.78 36.80 27.56
C GLU A 380 -46.90 35.32 27.10
N GLU A 381 -45.84 34.51 27.24
CA GLU A 381 -45.84 33.05 26.97
C GLU A 381 -46.73 32.26 27.96
N GLU A 382 -46.69 32.52 29.28
CA GLU A 382 -47.64 31.92 30.24
C GLU A 382 -49.11 32.23 29.89
N ALA A 383 -49.38 33.47 29.43
CA ALA A 383 -50.72 33.88 29.03
C ALA A 383 -51.16 33.26 27.69
N GLU A 384 -50.23 33.02 26.77
CA GLU A 384 -50.48 32.27 25.54
C GLU A 384 -50.67 30.77 25.81
N GLU A 385 -50.02 30.18 26.82
CA GLU A 385 -50.27 28.79 27.23
C GLU A 385 -51.65 28.60 27.89
N GLU A 386 -52.11 29.51 28.77
CA GLU A 386 -53.51 29.48 29.27
C GLU A 386 -54.52 29.65 28.13
N ALA A 387 -54.26 30.54 27.17
CA ALA A 387 -55.11 30.73 26.00
C ALA A 387 -55.13 29.50 25.06
N ALA A 388 -53.97 28.85 24.86
CA ALA A 388 -53.85 27.63 24.06
C ALA A 388 -54.56 26.43 24.73
N ALA A 389 -54.50 26.34 26.06
CA ALA A 389 -55.26 25.34 26.82
C ALA A 389 -56.77 25.53 26.68
N ALA A 390 -57.25 26.77 26.66
CA ALA A 390 -58.66 27.10 26.42
C ALA A 390 -59.11 26.80 24.96
N ALA A 391 -58.22 26.94 23.99
CA ALA A 391 -58.47 26.66 22.57
C ALA A 391 -58.56 25.15 22.21
N ALA A 392 -58.32 24.24 23.16
CA ALA A 392 -58.34 22.79 22.94
C ALA A 392 -59.75 22.15 22.87
N GLN A 393 -60.81 22.96 22.75
CA GLN A 393 -62.17 22.52 22.46
C GLN A 393 -62.72 23.24 21.22
N VAL A 394 -63.67 22.60 20.52
CA VAL A 394 -64.27 22.98 19.20
C VAL A 394 -63.49 22.43 17.99
N GLU A 395 -64.20 22.31 16.87
CA GLU A 395 -63.97 21.37 15.77
C GLU A 395 -62.84 21.76 14.79
N GLY A 396 -62.36 20.77 14.03
CA GLY A 396 -61.13 20.87 13.25
C GLY A 396 -61.23 21.69 11.96
N GLY A 397 -60.17 22.45 11.68
CA GLY A 397 -59.85 23.03 10.37
C GLY A 397 -58.54 22.47 9.81
N ILE A 398 -58.32 22.64 8.50
CA ILE A 398 -57.05 22.29 7.83
C ILE A 398 -56.11 23.50 7.94
N VAL A 399 -54.89 23.28 8.45
CA VAL A 399 -53.82 24.28 8.42
C VAL A 399 -53.01 24.09 7.14
N LEU A 400 -52.92 25.15 6.34
CA LEU A 400 -51.98 25.24 5.21
C LEU A 400 -50.75 26.02 5.68
N ASP A 401 -49.57 25.55 5.27
CA ASP A 401 -48.29 26.23 5.50
C ASP A 401 -47.67 26.62 4.16
N ASP A 402 -46.97 27.76 4.12
CA ASP A 402 -46.37 28.30 2.90
C ASP A 402 -45.30 27.35 2.34
N THR A 403 -44.61 26.57 3.18
CA THR A 403 -43.60 25.61 2.70
C THR A 403 -44.23 24.38 2.04
N THR A 404 -45.40 23.94 2.49
CA THR A 404 -46.12 22.82 1.86
C THR A 404 -46.80 23.24 0.55
N THR A 405 -47.45 24.40 0.51
CA THR A 405 -48.02 24.93 -0.75
C THR A 405 -46.95 25.27 -1.80
N PHE A 406 -45.75 25.67 -1.39
CA PHE A 406 -44.60 25.82 -2.28
C PHE A 406 -44.14 24.47 -2.86
N LEU A 407 -44.01 23.43 -2.03
CA LEU A 407 -43.52 22.11 -2.47
C LEU A 407 -44.49 21.39 -3.41
N ASP A 408 -45.81 21.47 -3.18
CA ASP A 408 -46.79 20.87 -4.10
C ASP A 408 -46.76 21.53 -5.50
N ASN A 409 -46.55 22.84 -5.58
CA ASN A 409 -46.42 23.56 -6.85
C ASN A 409 -45.14 23.18 -7.66
N LEU A 410 -44.13 22.56 -7.04
CA LEU A 410 -42.98 22.00 -7.76
C LEU A 410 -43.23 20.57 -8.31
N SER A 411 -44.34 19.91 -7.95
CA SER A 411 -44.59 18.50 -8.26
C SER A 411 -45.61 18.31 -9.39
N SER A 412 -45.19 18.45 -10.64
CA SER A 412 -46.04 18.32 -11.85
C SER A 412 -46.46 16.88 -12.23
N ARG A 413 -46.71 16.02 -11.23
CA ARG A 413 -47.32 14.69 -11.40
C ARG A 413 -48.32 14.39 -10.27
N PRO A 414 -49.53 13.91 -10.58
CA PRO A 414 -50.52 13.59 -9.56
C PRO A 414 -50.07 12.40 -8.70
N ARG A 415 -50.41 12.45 -7.41
CA ARG A 415 -50.10 11.42 -6.42
C ARG A 415 -51.40 11.04 -5.72
N GLU A 416 -51.90 9.83 -5.98
CA GLU A 416 -53.16 9.35 -5.39
C GLU A 416 -52.99 9.13 -3.88
N GLU A 417 -53.97 9.60 -3.09
CA GLU A 417 -53.98 9.44 -1.63
C GLU A 417 -54.60 8.10 -1.20
N GLU A 418 -53.97 7.41 -0.25
CA GLU A 418 -54.59 6.33 0.52
C GLU A 418 -54.51 6.65 2.02
N ALA A 419 -55.67 6.93 2.63
CA ALA A 419 -55.78 7.27 4.05
C ALA A 419 -55.48 6.06 4.98
N ARG A 420 -55.05 6.33 6.21
CA ARG A 420 -54.82 5.31 7.26
C ARG A 420 -55.75 5.50 8.47
N PRO A 421 -56.38 4.44 8.99
CA PRO A 421 -57.29 4.53 10.13
C PRO A 421 -56.57 4.66 11.48
N LYS A 422 -57.25 5.28 12.45
CA LYS A 422 -56.81 5.44 13.85
C LYS A 422 -56.98 4.14 14.65
N VAL A 423 -56.06 3.86 15.57
CA VAL A 423 -56.19 2.78 16.58
C VAL A 423 -56.39 3.39 17.96
N ARG A 424 -57.30 2.83 18.77
CA ARG A 424 -57.64 3.33 20.12
C ARG A 424 -56.66 2.82 21.19
N ARG A 425 -56.47 3.60 22.25
CA ARG A 425 -55.88 3.13 23.52
C ARG A 425 -56.91 2.33 24.33
N SER A 426 -56.44 1.34 25.10
CA SER A 426 -57.07 0.87 26.33
C SER A 426 -56.14 1.18 27.51
N ILE A 427 -56.71 1.34 28.71
CA ILE A 427 -56.02 1.81 29.92
C ILE A 427 -56.38 0.87 31.06
N GLU A 428 -55.40 0.48 31.87
CA GLU A 428 -55.62 0.01 33.24
C GLU A 428 -54.67 0.76 34.19
N LYS A 429 -55.15 1.01 35.41
CA LYS A 429 -54.48 1.77 36.48
C LYS A 429 -54.08 0.85 37.64
N PRO A 430 -53.15 1.28 38.50
CA PRO A 430 -53.20 1.02 39.94
C PRO A 430 -53.65 2.25 40.76
N GLU A 431 -54.19 1.97 41.95
CA GLU A 431 -54.60 2.87 43.05
C GLU A 431 -53.96 2.32 44.34
N ASN A 432 -53.73 3.04 45.46
CA ASN A 432 -53.60 4.48 45.77
C ASN A 432 -52.83 4.61 47.13
N SER A 433 -52.43 5.82 47.52
CA SER A 433 -51.59 6.20 48.69
C SER A 433 -52.22 5.95 50.08
N PRO A 434 -51.52 6.25 51.20
CA PRO A 434 -51.78 7.55 51.88
C PRO A 434 -50.66 8.20 52.74
N GLY A 435 -50.54 9.54 52.65
CA GLY A 435 -50.10 10.47 53.72
C GLY A 435 -48.59 10.58 54.05
N ARG A 436 -48.09 11.67 54.67
CA ARG A 436 -48.70 12.98 55.03
C ARG A 436 -47.60 14.06 55.22
N ASP A 437 -48.01 15.33 55.25
CA ASP A 437 -47.25 16.58 55.05
C ASP A 437 -46.53 17.17 56.29
N GLY A 438 -45.58 18.08 56.05
CA GLY A 438 -44.86 18.94 57.02
C GLY A 438 -43.36 19.10 56.65
N ASP A 439 -42.89 20.18 56.00
CA ASP A 439 -42.74 21.61 56.43
C ASP A 439 -41.41 21.88 57.17
N GLY A 440 -40.68 22.97 56.84
CA GLY A 440 -39.42 23.36 57.54
C GLY A 440 -38.20 23.91 56.76
N ASP A 441 -38.36 25.01 56.01
CA ASP A 441 -37.38 26.13 55.83
C ASP A 441 -35.98 25.94 55.15
N GLU A 442 -35.31 27.06 54.85
CA GLU A 442 -34.21 27.24 53.86
C GLU A 442 -32.77 27.25 54.41
N THR A 443 -31.76 26.99 53.54
CA THR A 443 -30.71 28.00 53.15
C THR A 443 -29.76 27.51 52.03
N MET A 444 -29.08 28.45 51.35
CA MET A 444 -28.36 28.24 50.08
C MET A 444 -26.94 27.67 50.17
N ARG A 445 -26.53 26.88 49.14
CA ARG A 445 -25.20 27.00 48.49
C ARG A 445 -25.20 26.45 47.06
N GLU A 446 -24.31 26.98 46.20
CA GLU A 446 -24.15 26.60 44.79
C GLU A 446 -23.20 25.41 44.53
N ALA A 447 -23.41 24.79 43.35
CA ALA A 447 -22.44 24.12 42.47
C ALA A 447 -21.97 22.67 42.74
N ASP A 448 -21.99 21.90 41.64
CA ASP A 448 -21.21 20.72 41.26
C ASP A 448 -21.06 19.54 42.25
N ALA A 449 -21.83 18.48 42.00
CA ALA A 449 -21.55 17.11 42.45
C ALA A 449 -21.75 16.11 41.29
N VAL A 450 -20.86 15.11 41.17
CA VAL A 450 -20.92 14.06 40.15
C VAL A 450 -20.87 12.70 40.83
N ALA A 451 -21.97 11.95 40.83
CA ALA A 451 -22.03 10.56 41.31
C ALA A 451 -23.26 9.80 40.81
N ASP A 452 -23.16 8.46 40.86
CA ASP A 452 -24.22 7.46 41.06
C ASP A 452 -25.43 7.39 40.11
N LEU A 453 -25.26 6.59 39.05
CA LEU A 453 -26.32 5.73 38.49
C LEU A 453 -25.76 4.33 38.15
N ASP A 454 -25.67 3.49 39.18
CA ASP A 454 -25.59 2.01 39.22
C ASP A 454 -25.15 1.23 37.96
N ALA A 455 -23.89 0.80 37.94
CA ALA A 455 -23.39 -0.18 36.98
C ALA A 455 -24.02 -1.59 37.12
N ASP A 456 -24.51 -1.96 38.32
CA ASP A 456 -24.99 -3.32 38.62
C ASP A 456 -26.34 -3.67 37.95
N SER A 457 -27.17 -2.66 37.63
CA SER A 457 -28.54 -2.84 37.10
C SER A 457 -28.59 -3.68 35.81
N HIS A 458 -27.52 -3.66 35.01
CA HIS A 458 -27.46 -4.40 33.75
C HIS A 458 -27.01 -5.86 33.92
N HIS A 459 -26.30 -6.20 35.00
CA HIS A 459 -25.78 -7.56 35.21
C HIS A 459 -26.84 -8.50 35.80
N ASP A 460 -27.70 -7.99 36.69
CA ASP A 460 -28.74 -8.81 37.33
C ASP A 460 -29.94 -9.11 36.42
N LYS A 461 -30.27 -8.24 35.45
CA LYS A 461 -31.27 -8.55 34.41
C LYS A 461 -30.89 -9.81 33.61
N LEU A 462 -29.65 -9.88 33.13
CA LEU A 462 -29.12 -11.05 32.42
C LEU A 462 -29.14 -12.32 33.27
N ARG A 463 -28.93 -12.19 34.59
CA ARG A 463 -28.96 -13.31 35.54
C ARG A 463 -30.38 -13.82 35.84
N ARG A 464 -31.39 -12.94 35.72
CA ARG A 464 -32.81 -13.25 35.94
C ARG A 464 -33.45 -13.94 34.74
N GLU A 465 -33.06 -13.58 33.52
CA GLU A 465 -33.55 -14.21 32.28
C GLU A 465 -33.10 -15.67 32.11
N GLN A 466 -32.00 -16.08 32.75
CA GLN A 466 -31.48 -17.46 32.71
C GLN A 466 -32.27 -18.48 33.56
N LYS A 467 -33.38 -18.09 34.22
CA LYS A 467 -34.15 -18.96 35.12
C LYS A 467 -35.64 -19.11 34.78
N THR A 468 -35.99 -19.37 33.52
CA THR A 468 -37.34 -19.88 33.15
C THR A 468 -37.33 -20.64 31.81
N ALA A 469 -37.03 -21.95 31.85
CA ALA A 469 -37.26 -22.87 30.72
C ALA A 469 -37.20 -24.35 31.18
N THR A 470 -38.28 -24.90 31.72
CA THR A 470 -38.46 -26.36 31.86
C THR A 470 -39.14 -26.90 30.60
N PRO A 471 -38.54 -27.84 29.85
CA PRO A 471 -39.20 -28.44 28.70
C PRO A 471 -40.25 -29.47 29.17
N GLU A 472 -41.49 -29.32 28.71
CA GLU A 472 -42.49 -30.39 28.82
C GLU A 472 -42.16 -31.51 27.81
N ILE A 473 -41.99 -32.73 28.30
CA ILE A 473 -41.73 -33.91 27.46
C ILE A 473 -43.07 -34.59 27.17
N SER A 474 -43.49 -34.62 25.91
CA SER A 474 -44.68 -35.38 25.52
C SER A 474 -44.38 -36.89 25.51
N HIS A 475 -45.36 -37.70 25.92
CA HIS A 475 -45.17 -39.13 26.21
C HIS A 475 -45.22 -40.04 24.96
N THR A 476 -45.31 -39.48 23.75
CA THR A 476 -45.38 -40.24 22.49
C THR A 476 -44.18 -39.92 21.60
N GLY A 477 -43.23 -40.85 21.49
CA GLY A 477 -41.94 -40.69 20.79
C GLY A 477 -42.02 -40.64 19.26
N LEU A 478 -42.93 -39.83 18.71
CA LEU A 478 -43.08 -39.47 17.32
C LEU A 478 -43.49 -37.98 17.27
N ASP A 479 -42.51 -37.08 17.33
CA ASP A 479 -42.75 -35.65 17.14
C ASP A 479 -43.31 -35.40 15.73
N GLU A 480 -44.37 -34.61 15.61
CA GLU A 480 -44.86 -34.14 14.30
C GLU A 480 -43.84 -33.18 13.66
N GLU A 481 -43.59 -33.31 12.35
CA GLU A 481 -42.65 -32.41 11.65
C GLU A 481 -43.24 -30.99 11.54
N GLU A 482 -42.78 -30.08 12.43
CA GLU A 482 -43.15 -28.67 12.43
C GLU A 482 -42.91 -28.01 11.07
N THR A 483 -43.99 -27.79 10.32
CA THR A 483 -43.89 -27.25 8.96
C THR A 483 -43.24 -25.86 8.95
N ALA A 484 -42.39 -25.61 7.95
CA ALA A 484 -41.59 -24.38 7.79
C ALA A 484 -42.39 -23.06 7.82
N ASN A 485 -43.72 -23.12 7.69
CA ASN A 485 -44.64 -21.98 7.81
C ASN A 485 -44.73 -21.40 9.23
N GLN A 486 -44.33 -22.15 10.27
CA GLN A 486 -44.39 -21.71 11.67
C GLN A 486 -43.27 -20.73 12.09
N GLY A 487 -42.26 -20.53 11.23
CA GLY A 487 -41.25 -19.47 11.40
C GLY A 487 -39.80 -19.97 11.35
N THR A 488 -38.85 -19.04 11.46
CA THR A 488 -37.41 -19.35 11.38
C THR A 488 -36.91 -20.26 12.49
N ALA A 489 -37.52 -20.22 13.69
CA ALA A 489 -37.21 -21.13 14.78
C ALA A 489 -37.63 -22.58 14.46
N ALA A 490 -38.85 -22.79 13.95
CA ALA A 490 -39.33 -24.11 13.49
C ALA A 490 -38.48 -24.63 12.32
N MET A 491 -38.15 -23.77 11.35
CA MET A 491 -37.24 -24.12 10.25
C MET A 491 -35.85 -24.54 10.76
N LEU A 492 -35.30 -23.86 11.77
CA LEU A 492 -34.01 -24.20 12.39
C LEU A 492 -34.10 -25.49 13.22
N LYS A 493 -35.23 -25.74 13.91
CA LYS A 493 -35.51 -26.99 14.62
C LYS A 493 -35.61 -28.18 13.66
N LEU A 494 -36.31 -28.03 12.54
CA LEU A 494 -36.38 -29.02 11.46
C LEU A 494 -35.00 -29.28 10.83
N LEU A 495 -34.22 -28.24 10.55
CA LEU A 495 -32.85 -28.38 10.02
C LEU A 495 -31.89 -29.09 11.01
N LYS A 496 -32.08 -28.91 12.32
CA LYS A 496 -31.40 -29.70 13.36
C LYS A 496 -31.90 -31.15 13.41
N GLN A 497 -33.22 -31.38 13.45
CA GLN A 497 -33.82 -32.72 13.47
C GLN A 497 -33.44 -33.57 12.25
N ARG A 498 -33.30 -32.94 11.07
CA ARG A 498 -32.82 -33.59 9.84
C ARG A 498 -31.29 -33.69 9.73
N GLY A 499 -30.53 -33.28 10.75
CA GLY A 499 -29.07 -33.40 10.81
C GLY A 499 -28.31 -32.52 9.81
N LEU A 500 -28.94 -31.46 9.28
CA LEU A 500 -28.34 -30.56 8.29
C LEU A 500 -27.63 -29.36 8.93
N VAL A 501 -27.82 -29.16 10.23
CA VAL A 501 -27.11 -28.18 11.06
C VAL A 501 -26.62 -28.89 12.31
N GLU A 502 -25.32 -29.20 12.36
CA GLU A 502 -24.64 -29.68 13.56
C GLU A 502 -24.56 -28.57 14.62
N GLU A 503 -24.46 -28.96 15.89
CA GLU A 503 -24.23 -28.03 17.01
C GLU A 503 -22.75 -27.59 17.10
N SER A 504 -22.27 -26.97 16.02
CA SER A 504 -20.95 -26.33 15.96
C SER A 504 -20.83 -25.12 16.91
N ASP A 505 -19.62 -24.59 17.06
CA ASP A 505 -19.16 -23.65 18.11
C ASP A 505 -19.79 -22.24 18.14
N ALA A 506 -21.05 -22.08 17.74
CA ALA A 506 -21.80 -20.84 17.84
C ALA A 506 -21.80 -20.27 19.27
N ALA A 507 -21.75 -21.11 20.30
CA ALA A 507 -21.57 -20.67 21.69
C ALA A 507 -20.23 -19.94 21.89
N VAL A 508 -19.11 -20.56 21.51
CA VAL A 508 -17.75 -19.99 21.62
C VAL A 508 -17.60 -18.75 20.74
N ARG A 509 -18.12 -18.78 19.51
CA ARG A 509 -18.10 -17.62 18.59
C ARG A 509 -18.93 -16.44 19.11
N ASN A 510 -20.08 -16.70 19.75
CA ASN A 510 -20.87 -15.67 20.43
C ASN A 510 -20.16 -15.12 21.68
N GLU A 511 -19.42 -15.95 22.41
CA GLU A 511 -18.61 -15.50 23.55
C GLU A 511 -17.42 -14.63 23.11
N LEU A 512 -16.72 -15.03 22.04
CA LEU A 512 -15.68 -14.22 21.40
C LEU A 512 -16.23 -12.90 20.83
N TYR A 513 -17.42 -12.92 20.23
CA TYR A 513 -18.11 -11.71 19.77
C TYR A 513 -18.45 -10.76 20.93
N LYS A 514 -18.97 -11.29 22.05
CA LYS A 514 -19.21 -10.51 23.28
C LYS A 514 -17.92 -9.92 23.85
N LYS A 515 -16.82 -10.70 23.92
CA LYS A 515 -15.51 -10.21 24.37
C LYS A 515 -14.97 -9.10 23.47
N ARG A 516 -15.13 -9.23 22.14
CA ARG A 516 -14.77 -8.18 21.18
C ARG A 516 -15.61 -6.91 21.36
N GLN A 517 -16.93 -7.03 21.62
CA GLN A 517 -17.77 -5.87 21.92
C GLN A 517 -17.36 -5.19 23.23
N ALA A 518 -17.08 -5.96 24.29
CA ALA A 518 -16.61 -5.43 25.57
C ALA A 518 -15.31 -4.63 25.42
N PHE A 519 -14.31 -5.19 24.72
CA PHE A 519 -13.04 -4.50 24.45
C PHE A 519 -13.21 -3.17 23.71
N ILE A 520 -14.14 -3.08 22.75
CA ILE A 520 -14.43 -1.85 22.00
C ILE A 520 -15.13 -0.79 22.90
N ILE A 521 -15.95 -1.23 23.86
CA ILE A 521 -16.60 -0.33 24.84
C ILE A 521 -15.57 0.17 25.87
N GLU A 522 -14.71 -0.73 26.36
CA GLU A 522 -13.62 -0.46 27.31
C GLU A 522 -12.59 0.52 26.73
N ALA A 523 -12.25 0.40 25.45
CA ALA A 523 -11.39 1.36 24.74
C ALA A 523 -11.99 2.78 24.73
N ARG A 524 -13.29 2.91 24.41
CA ARG A 524 -13.99 4.21 24.39
C ARG A 524 -14.13 4.85 25.78
N LEU A 525 -14.29 4.04 26.82
CA LEU A 525 -14.27 4.52 28.20
C LEU A 525 -12.92 5.12 28.56
N ARG A 526 -11.80 4.47 28.19
CA ARG A 526 -10.45 4.98 28.39
C ARG A 526 -10.16 6.27 27.61
N GLU A 527 -10.66 6.38 26.37
CA GLU A 527 -10.57 7.63 25.59
C GLU A 527 -11.30 8.78 26.31
N TYR A 528 -12.50 8.53 26.83
CA TYR A 528 -13.29 9.50 27.59
C TYR A 528 -12.63 9.89 28.92
N GLU A 529 -12.13 8.92 29.70
CA GLU A 529 -11.38 9.17 30.95
C GLU A 529 -10.16 10.06 30.70
N ASN A 530 -9.39 9.76 29.65
CA ASN A 530 -8.23 10.56 29.25
C ASN A 530 -8.62 11.98 28.82
N GLU A 531 -9.76 12.18 28.14
CA GLU A 531 -10.26 13.53 27.83
C GLU A 531 -10.67 14.30 29.09
N GLN A 532 -11.33 13.66 30.07
CA GLN A 532 -11.70 14.31 31.33
C GLN A 532 -10.46 14.68 32.16
N ILE A 533 -9.45 13.82 32.25
CA ILE A 533 -8.17 14.14 32.89
C ILE A 533 -7.49 15.32 32.18
N ALA A 534 -7.46 15.31 30.84
CA ALA A 534 -6.92 16.40 30.03
C ALA A 534 -7.73 17.71 30.16
N ARG A 535 -9.02 17.64 30.50
CA ARG A 535 -9.87 18.80 30.83
C ARG A 535 -9.58 19.33 32.23
N ALA A 536 -9.64 18.49 33.27
CA ALA A 536 -9.35 18.88 34.65
C ALA A 536 -7.93 19.43 34.83
N GLN A 537 -6.96 18.98 34.03
CA GLN A 537 -5.62 19.59 33.98
C GLN A 537 -5.62 20.99 33.33
N ARG A 538 -6.33 21.17 32.20
CA ARG A 538 -6.50 22.50 31.56
C ARG A 538 -7.21 23.50 32.48
N GLU A 539 -8.10 23.03 33.35
CA GLU A 539 -8.81 23.88 34.31
C GLU A 539 -7.91 24.21 35.52
N ARG A 540 -7.12 23.26 36.04
CA ARG A 540 -6.06 23.54 37.03
C ARG A 540 -4.97 24.50 36.52
N ASP A 541 -4.52 24.36 35.27
CA ASP A 541 -3.52 25.26 34.68
C ASP A 541 -4.05 26.69 34.39
N ARG A 542 -5.38 26.87 34.37
CA ARG A 542 -6.01 28.20 34.39
C ARG A 542 -6.10 28.77 35.82
N GLN A 543 -6.44 27.93 36.79
CA GLN A 543 -6.59 28.31 38.20
C GLN A 543 -5.25 28.63 38.88
N SER A 544 -4.17 27.94 38.51
CA SER A 544 -2.84 28.08 39.14
C SER A 544 -2.13 29.41 38.88
N GLY A 545 -2.70 30.30 38.08
CA GLY A 545 -2.13 31.63 37.77
C GLY A 545 -0.85 31.62 36.92
N LYS A 546 -0.20 30.46 36.76
CA LYS A 546 1.10 30.27 36.08
C LYS A 546 1.16 30.85 34.67
N MET A 547 0.04 30.81 33.94
CA MET A 547 -0.06 31.35 32.58
C MET A 547 -0.10 32.89 32.52
N SER A 548 -0.39 33.59 33.62
CA SER A 548 -0.65 35.04 33.65
C SER A 548 0.56 35.87 33.19
N GLY A 549 1.77 35.55 33.67
CA GLY A 549 3.01 36.25 33.30
C GLY A 549 3.59 35.87 31.92
N MET A 550 3.20 34.73 31.35
CA MET A 550 3.71 34.26 30.06
C MET A 550 3.14 35.06 28.88
N SER A 551 3.95 35.33 27.86
CA SER A 551 3.51 35.95 26.61
C SER A 551 2.61 35.02 25.79
N LEU A 552 1.87 35.59 24.82
CA LEU A 552 0.99 34.82 23.92
C LEU A 552 1.72 33.68 23.19
N LYS A 553 2.98 33.90 22.78
CA LYS A 553 3.78 32.88 22.09
C LYS A 553 4.20 31.74 23.03
N GLU A 554 4.68 32.07 24.23
CA GLU A 554 5.10 31.08 25.23
C GLU A 554 3.92 30.25 25.74
N ARG A 555 2.73 30.87 25.89
CA ARG A 555 1.48 30.14 26.22
C ARG A 555 1.12 29.12 25.15
N GLU A 556 1.29 29.47 23.87
CA GLU A 556 1.02 28.56 22.76
C GLU A 556 2.05 27.43 22.69
N GLU A 557 3.33 27.73 22.87
CA GLU A 557 4.43 26.76 22.87
C GLU A 557 4.35 25.79 24.06
N HIS A 558 3.99 26.28 25.26
CA HIS A 558 3.69 25.47 26.43
C HIS A 558 2.48 24.54 26.18
N ALA A 559 1.41 25.05 25.57
CA ALA A 559 0.23 24.24 25.23
C ALA A 559 0.56 23.16 24.17
N ARG A 560 1.35 23.49 23.14
CA ARG A 560 1.87 22.52 22.14
C ARG A 560 2.71 21.43 22.81
N ARG A 561 3.61 21.79 23.75
CA ARG A 561 4.43 20.82 24.50
C ARG A 561 3.60 19.91 25.40
N GLN A 562 2.60 20.45 26.10
CA GLN A 562 1.65 19.65 26.90
C GLN A 562 0.79 18.72 26.04
N ASN A 563 0.32 19.17 24.85
CA ASN A 563 -0.43 18.30 23.93
C ASN A 563 0.42 17.12 23.47
N SER A 564 1.62 17.39 22.96
CA SER A 564 2.55 16.35 22.49
C SER A 564 2.92 15.34 23.59
N GLN A 565 3.15 15.80 24.83
CA GLN A 565 3.39 14.90 25.97
C GLN A 565 2.18 14.03 26.32
N ARG A 566 0.95 14.56 26.24
CA ARG A 566 -0.29 13.80 26.47
C ARG A 566 -0.59 12.80 25.35
N GLU A 567 -0.39 13.19 24.10
CA GLU A 567 -0.50 12.30 22.94
C GLU A 567 0.48 11.13 23.05
N HIS A 568 1.72 11.39 23.46
CA HIS A 568 2.73 10.36 23.69
C HIS A 568 2.36 9.41 24.83
N GLN A 569 1.93 9.93 25.99
CA GLN A 569 1.49 9.10 27.13
C GLN A 569 0.22 8.29 26.80
N SER A 570 -0.76 8.89 26.13
CA SER A 570 -1.98 8.20 25.68
C SER A 570 -1.64 7.08 24.68
N SER A 571 -0.74 7.34 23.73
CA SER A 571 -0.25 6.33 22.78
C SER A 571 0.45 5.16 23.48
N ILE A 572 1.27 5.43 24.50
CA ILE A 572 1.92 4.37 25.30
C ILE A 572 0.87 3.52 26.06
N GLN A 573 -0.14 4.15 26.66
CA GLN A 573 -1.22 3.44 27.37
C GLN A 573 -2.11 2.63 26.42
N ALA A 574 -2.41 3.17 25.23
CA ALA A 574 -3.15 2.48 24.18
C ALA A 574 -2.36 1.26 23.66
N ALA A 575 -1.06 1.42 23.38
CA ALA A 575 -0.19 0.32 22.98
C ALA A 575 -0.05 -0.75 24.07
N ALA A 576 0.10 -0.36 25.34
CA ALA A 576 0.23 -1.28 26.46
C ALA A 576 -1.05 -2.10 26.72
N SER A 577 -2.23 -1.47 26.63
CA SER A 577 -3.53 -2.16 26.76
C SER A 577 -3.83 -3.03 25.54
N PHE A 578 -3.56 -2.56 24.32
CA PHE A 578 -3.65 -3.38 23.11
C PHE A 578 -2.77 -4.64 23.21
N ASN A 579 -1.49 -4.50 23.56
CA ASN A 579 -0.55 -5.62 23.67
C ASN A 579 -0.89 -6.61 24.82
N ARG A 580 -1.65 -6.18 25.83
CA ARG A 580 -2.10 -7.04 26.93
C ARG A 580 -3.38 -7.82 26.59
N ASP A 581 -4.32 -7.16 25.91
CA ASP A 581 -5.70 -7.63 25.80
C ASP A 581 -6.05 -8.17 24.38
N TYR A 582 -5.26 -7.82 23.36
CA TYR A 582 -5.45 -8.31 21.99
C TYR A 582 -4.96 -9.75 21.81
N LYS A 583 -5.91 -10.66 21.50
CA LYS A 583 -5.62 -12.03 21.04
C LYS A 583 -6.20 -12.23 19.64
N PRO A 584 -5.39 -12.46 18.59
CA PRO A 584 -5.90 -12.67 17.24
C PRO A 584 -6.58 -14.04 17.10
N ASP A 585 -7.75 -14.06 16.47
CA ASP A 585 -8.47 -15.30 16.10
C ASP A 585 -7.90 -15.85 14.77
N VAL A 586 -6.87 -16.70 14.87
CA VAL A 586 -6.15 -17.25 13.70
C VAL A 586 -6.84 -18.51 13.19
N GLN A 587 -7.85 -18.36 12.34
CA GLN A 587 -8.55 -19.46 11.70
C GLN A 587 -7.78 -19.99 10.48
N LEU A 588 -7.06 -21.10 10.64
CA LEU A 588 -6.38 -21.78 9.53
C LEU A 588 -7.40 -22.47 8.61
N LYS A 589 -7.49 -21.99 7.36
CA LYS A 589 -8.34 -22.58 6.31
C LYS A 589 -7.52 -22.92 5.08
N TYR A 590 -7.71 -24.14 4.56
CA TYR A 590 -7.17 -24.57 3.29
C TYR A 590 -8.26 -24.50 2.23
N VAL A 591 -7.98 -23.89 1.07
CA VAL A 591 -8.93 -23.74 -0.03
C VAL A 591 -8.29 -24.06 -1.38
N ASP A 592 -9.07 -24.55 -2.33
CA ASP A 592 -8.63 -24.72 -3.73
C ASP A 592 -8.94 -23.50 -4.61
N GLU A 593 -8.48 -23.54 -5.87
CA GLU A 593 -8.70 -22.51 -6.90
C GLU A 593 -10.19 -22.23 -7.19
N THR A 594 -11.11 -23.10 -6.75
CA THR A 594 -12.56 -22.93 -6.90
C THR A 594 -13.25 -22.39 -5.65
N GLY A 595 -12.50 -22.10 -4.58
CA GLY A 595 -13.01 -21.62 -3.30
C GLY A 595 -13.62 -22.70 -2.41
N ARG A 596 -13.41 -23.98 -2.72
CA ARG A 596 -13.83 -25.11 -1.88
C ARG A 596 -12.85 -25.28 -0.72
N GLU A 597 -13.37 -25.46 0.49
CA GLU A 597 -12.56 -25.83 1.65
C GLU A 597 -11.99 -27.26 1.49
N LEU A 598 -10.66 -27.37 1.57
CA LEU A 598 -9.90 -28.60 1.40
C LEU A 598 -9.72 -29.33 2.73
N ASN A 599 -9.91 -30.64 2.72
CA ASN A 599 -9.46 -31.50 3.82
C ASN A 599 -7.92 -31.44 3.92
N GLN A 600 -7.35 -31.47 5.13
CA GLN A 600 -5.89 -31.41 5.38
C GLN A 600 -5.07 -32.36 4.48
N LYS A 601 -5.60 -33.56 4.16
CA LYS A 601 -4.94 -34.51 3.25
C LYS A 601 -4.96 -34.08 1.79
N GLU A 602 -6.00 -33.40 1.34
CA GLU A 602 -6.10 -32.85 -0.02
C GLU A 602 -5.29 -31.54 -0.13
N ALA A 603 -5.26 -30.72 0.93
CA ALA A 603 -4.41 -29.54 1.07
C ALA A 603 -2.91 -29.88 1.07
N PHE A 604 -2.47 -30.85 1.88
CA PHE A 604 -1.08 -31.34 1.87
C PHE A 604 -0.70 -31.90 0.50
N LYS A 605 -1.62 -32.60 -0.18
CA LYS A 605 -1.37 -33.09 -1.55
C LYS A 605 -1.25 -31.95 -2.57
N HIS A 606 -2.03 -30.88 -2.42
CA HIS A 606 -1.91 -29.67 -3.25
C HIS A 606 -0.53 -29.02 -3.07
N LEU A 607 -0.15 -28.76 -1.81
CA LEU A 607 1.15 -28.21 -1.42
C LEU A 607 2.31 -29.09 -1.92
N SER A 608 2.19 -30.42 -1.78
CA SER A 608 3.21 -31.39 -2.25
C SER A 608 3.35 -31.41 -3.78
N HIS A 609 2.26 -31.26 -4.56
CA HIS A 609 2.37 -31.10 -6.01
C HIS A 609 3.08 -29.79 -6.40
N GLN A 610 2.81 -28.69 -5.67
CA GLN A 610 3.46 -27.40 -5.89
C GLN A 610 4.95 -27.48 -5.55
N PHE A 611 5.28 -28.00 -4.37
CA PHE A 611 6.66 -28.16 -3.87
C PHE A 611 7.53 -29.05 -4.76
N HIS A 612 7.03 -30.21 -5.20
CA HIS A 612 7.79 -31.11 -6.07
C HIS A 612 7.69 -30.78 -7.57
N GLY A 613 6.96 -29.73 -7.96
CA GLY A 613 6.72 -29.33 -9.37
C GLY A 613 6.04 -30.40 -10.25
N LYS A 614 5.49 -31.46 -9.65
CA LYS A 614 5.02 -32.68 -10.34
C LYS A 614 3.58 -32.99 -9.95
N GLY A 615 2.65 -32.55 -10.80
CA GLY A 615 1.23 -32.80 -10.64
C GLY A 615 0.84 -34.29 -10.75
N SER A 616 -0.35 -34.62 -10.27
CA SER A 616 -0.95 -35.95 -10.49
C SER A 616 -1.13 -36.22 -12.00
N GLY A 617 -0.63 -37.36 -12.48
CA GLY A 617 -0.76 -37.73 -13.91
C GLY A 617 -2.20 -37.87 -14.40
N LYS A 618 -2.41 -37.69 -15.71
CA LYS A 618 -3.71 -37.52 -16.41
C LYS A 618 -4.85 -38.43 -15.91
N LEU A 619 -4.63 -39.73 -15.78
CA LEU A 619 -5.68 -40.67 -15.35
C LEU A 619 -6.12 -40.50 -13.88
N LYS A 620 -5.31 -39.82 -13.05
CA LYS A 620 -5.64 -39.44 -11.67
C LYS A 620 -6.36 -38.08 -11.62
N THR A 621 -6.00 -37.11 -12.47
CA THR A 621 -6.72 -35.83 -12.57
C THR A 621 -8.09 -35.98 -13.20
N GLU A 622 -8.26 -36.77 -14.26
CA GLU A 622 -9.57 -37.09 -14.84
C GLU A 622 -10.52 -37.74 -13.81
N LYS A 623 -10.02 -38.68 -13.00
CA LYS A 623 -10.80 -39.29 -11.90
C LYS A 623 -11.15 -38.28 -10.80
N HIS A 624 -10.27 -37.33 -10.50
CA HIS A 624 -10.51 -36.29 -9.50
C HIS A 624 -11.53 -35.25 -10.00
N LEU A 625 -11.40 -34.77 -11.25
CA LEU A 625 -12.38 -33.89 -11.90
C LEU A 625 -13.76 -34.55 -12.00
N LYS A 626 -13.81 -35.86 -12.28
CA LYS A 626 -15.06 -36.62 -12.23
C LYS A 626 -15.65 -36.68 -10.82
N LYS A 627 -14.85 -36.96 -9.79
CA LYS A 627 -15.29 -36.91 -8.38
C LYS A 627 -15.82 -35.52 -8.01
N LEU A 628 -15.16 -34.45 -8.43
CA LEU A 628 -15.59 -33.07 -8.22
C LEU A 628 -16.92 -32.76 -8.91
N ALA A 629 -17.10 -33.22 -10.16
CA ALA A 629 -18.36 -33.08 -10.90
C ALA A 629 -19.51 -33.89 -10.30
N ASP A 630 -19.25 -35.13 -9.86
CA ASP A 630 -20.24 -35.98 -9.20
C ASP A 630 -20.61 -35.45 -7.80
N GLU A 631 -19.67 -34.88 -7.04
CA GLU A 631 -19.92 -34.17 -5.78
C GLU A 631 -20.74 -32.89 -6.00
N ARG A 632 -20.35 -32.05 -6.98
CA ARG A 632 -21.11 -30.84 -7.35
C ARG A 632 -22.53 -31.18 -7.83
N ARG A 633 -22.69 -32.29 -8.56
CA ARG A 633 -24.00 -32.79 -9.01
C ARG A 633 -24.86 -33.32 -7.85
N ARG A 634 -24.25 -33.90 -6.81
CA ARG A 634 -24.94 -34.29 -5.57
C ARG A 634 -25.38 -33.08 -4.75
N MET A 635 -24.53 -32.06 -4.59
CA MET A 635 -24.92 -30.82 -3.89
C MET A 635 -25.90 -29.94 -4.67
N ALA A 636 -25.95 -30.07 -6.01
CA ALA A 636 -26.96 -29.43 -6.85
C ALA A 636 -28.29 -30.21 -6.92
N ALA A 637 -28.36 -31.44 -6.39
CA ALA A 637 -29.62 -32.13 -6.17
C ALA A 637 -30.25 -31.60 -4.88
N SER A 638 -31.54 -31.25 -4.92
CA SER A 638 -32.22 -30.66 -3.78
C SER A 638 -32.30 -31.64 -2.61
N VAL A 639 -31.73 -31.28 -1.47
CA VAL A 639 -31.85 -32.04 -0.20
C VAL A 639 -33.29 -32.06 0.32
N LEU A 640 -34.16 -31.17 -0.18
CA LEU A 640 -35.60 -31.14 0.08
C LEU A 640 -36.42 -31.97 -0.92
N ASP A 641 -35.82 -32.51 -2.00
CA ASP A 641 -36.50 -33.37 -2.97
C ASP A 641 -36.44 -34.85 -2.54
N SER A 642 -37.44 -35.26 -1.77
CA SER A 642 -37.61 -36.64 -1.32
C SER A 642 -37.91 -37.65 -2.45
N SER A 643 -38.16 -37.21 -3.69
CA SER A 643 -38.49 -38.13 -4.80
C SER A 643 -37.31 -38.99 -5.27
N GLN A 644 -36.07 -38.51 -5.11
CA GLN A 644 -34.86 -39.24 -5.55
C GLN A 644 -34.22 -40.12 -4.46
N ALA A 645 -34.70 -40.06 -3.22
CA ALA A 645 -34.25 -40.91 -2.12
C ALA A 645 -34.82 -42.34 -2.21
N THR A 646 -34.35 -43.11 -3.20
CA THR A 646 -34.47 -44.59 -3.31
C THR A 646 -35.88 -45.23 -3.28
N GLY A 647 -36.97 -44.46 -3.30
CA GLY A 647 -38.34 -44.97 -3.28
C GLY A 647 -38.91 -45.38 -4.65
N MET A 648 -38.99 -44.45 -5.60
CA MET A 648 -39.86 -44.61 -6.80
C MET A 648 -39.41 -45.70 -7.78
N SER A 649 -38.11 -45.95 -7.93
CA SER A 649 -37.59 -47.03 -8.80
C SER A 649 -38.01 -48.43 -8.30
N ASN A 650 -38.09 -48.62 -6.99
CA ASN A 650 -38.53 -49.86 -6.37
C ASN A 650 -40.07 -49.99 -6.39
N ALA A 651 -40.81 -48.88 -6.31
CA ALA A 651 -42.27 -48.89 -6.47
C ALA A 651 -42.68 -49.35 -7.89
N ALA A 652 -42.09 -48.77 -8.93
CA ALA A 652 -42.32 -49.20 -10.32
C ALA A 652 -41.87 -50.66 -10.54
N GLY A 653 -40.71 -51.06 -10.00
CA GLY A 653 -40.21 -52.44 -10.08
C GLY A 653 -41.09 -53.48 -9.37
N THR A 654 -41.78 -53.09 -8.29
CA THR A 654 -42.69 -54.00 -7.56
C THR A 654 -44.10 -54.06 -8.17
N GLN A 655 -44.58 -52.99 -8.80
CA GLN A 655 -45.79 -53.06 -9.65
C GLN A 655 -45.54 -53.87 -10.93
N SER A 656 -44.43 -53.66 -11.64
CA SER A 656 -44.05 -54.48 -12.80
C SER A 656 -43.92 -55.97 -12.45
N ARG A 657 -43.32 -56.31 -11.30
CA ARG A 657 -43.28 -57.70 -10.79
C ARG A 657 -44.66 -58.28 -10.45
N LYS A 658 -45.66 -57.48 -10.09
CA LYS A 658 -47.05 -57.94 -9.92
C LYS A 658 -47.77 -58.15 -11.25
N ASN A 659 -47.41 -57.41 -12.30
CA ASN A 659 -48.06 -57.46 -13.62
C ASN A 659 -47.41 -58.42 -14.63
N LYS A 660 -46.38 -59.19 -14.24
CA LYS A 660 -45.74 -60.27 -15.03
C LYS A 660 -45.08 -59.91 -16.37
N GLU A 661 -45.04 -58.64 -16.77
CA GLU A 661 -44.36 -58.21 -18.00
C GLU A 661 -42.86 -57.96 -17.76
N ALA A 662 -42.01 -58.78 -18.41
CA ALA A 662 -40.57 -58.67 -18.37
C ALA A 662 -40.02 -58.16 -19.72
N GLY A 663 -39.54 -56.92 -19.77
CA GLY A 663 -38.92 -56.36 -20.97
C GLY A 663 -38.53 -54.90 -20.80
N ARG A 664 -37.23 -54.63 -20.56
CA ARG A 664 -36.70 -53.26 -20.45
C ARG A 664 -36.10 -52.81 -21.77
N VAL A 665 -36.85 -52.04 -22.56
CA VAL A 665 -36.31 -51.31 -23.72
C VAL A 665 -36.28 -49.82 -23.39
N ILE A 666 -35.10 -49.21 -23.54
CA ILE A 666 -34.92 -47.76 -23.40
C ILE A 666 -34.84 -47.18 -24.81
N MET A 667 -35.76 -46.28 -25.15
CA MET A 667 -35.68 -45.46 -26.36
C MET A 667 -35.97 -44.00 -26.03
N LEU A 668 -35.18 -43.11 -26.62
CA LEU A 668 -35.37 -41.66 -26.53
C LEU A 668 -36.34 -41.20 -27.62
N SER A 669 -37.23 -40.28 -27.30
CA SER A 669 -37.65 -39.25 -28.25
C SER A 669 -38.19 -38.00 -27.55
N SER A 670 -37.75 -36.84 -28.05
CA SER A 670 -38.25 -35.53 -27.65
C SER A 670 -39.61 -35.26 -28.29
N LEU A 671 -40.47 -34.44 -27.68
CA LEU A 671 -41.03 -33.27 -28.37
C LEU A 671 -41.69 -32.22 -27.44
N ARG A 672 -41.95 -31.04 -28.02
CA ARG A 672 -42.16 -29.72 -27.40
C ARG A 672 -43.63 -29.34 -27.12
N THR A 673 -43.79 -28.26 -26.33
CA THR A 673 -44.85 -27.19 -26.45
C THR A 673 -46.29 -27.54 -25.98
N PRO A 674 -47.27 -26.59 -25.90
CA PRO A 674 -47.43 -25.68 -24.75
C PRO A 674 -48.92 -25.48 -24.30
N ALA A 675 -49.22 -24.30 -23.70
CA ALA A 675 -50.51 -23.80 -23.14
C ALA A 675 -50.82 -24.27 -21.69
N ALA A 676 -51.32 -23.50 -20.70
CA ALA A 676 -51.84 -22.13 -20.50
C ALA A 676 -53.33 -22.06 -20.10
N ARG A 677 -53.63 -21.67 -18.84
CA ARG A 677 -54.71 -20.70 -18.46
C ARG A 677 -54.86 -20.44 -16.94
N THR A 678 -54.81 -19.15 -16.58
CA THR A 678 -55.63 -18.39 -15.59
C THR A 678 -56.15 -19.00 -14.26
N ALA A 679 -55.72 -18.39 -13.14
CA ALA A 679 -56.55 -17.91 -12.00
C ALA A 679 -55.74 -16.82 -11.26
N VAL A 680 -56.18 -15.56 -11.16
CA VAL A 680 -57.08 -14.98 -10.13
C VAL A 680 -56.57 -15.17 -8.69
N GLY A 681 -56.13 -14.08 -8.04
CA GLY A 681 -55.69 -14.07 -6.64
C GLY A 681 -55.36 -12.65 -6.14
N SER A 682 -56.08 -12.19 -5.10
CA SER A 682 -56.02 -10.83 -4.55
C SER A 682 -54.63 -10.37 -4.07
N ALA A 683 -54.30 -9.09 -4.27
CA ALA A 683 -53.06 -8.50 -3.77
C ALA A 683 -53.20 -8.08 -2.30
N PHE A 684 -52.34 -8.63 -1.43
CA PHE A 684 -52.26 -8.26 0.00
C PHE A 684 -50.90 -7.63 0.31
N ARG A 685 -50.86 -6.31 0.56
CA ARG A 685 -49.64 -5.59 0.98
C ARG A 685 -49.23 -6.01 2.40
N ARG A 686 -48.32 -6.98 2.54
CA ARG A 686 -47.63 -7.27 3.81
C ARG A 686 -46.52 -6.24 4.06
N THR A 687 -46.72 -5.34 5.04
CA THR A 687 -45.64 -4.48 5.57
C THR A 687 -44.78 -5.24 6.57
N THR A 688 -43.77 -5.96 6.09
CA THR A 688 -42.76 -6.62 6.94
C THR A 688 -41.77 -5.61 7.51
N ARG A 689 -41.70 -5.46 8.84
CA ARG A 689 -40.54 -4.83 9.50
C ARG A 689 -39.36 -5.79 9.40
N VAL A 690 -38.50 -5.59 8.40
CA VAL A 690 -37.23 -6.31 8.26
C VAL A 690 -36.22 -5.70 9.23
N GLY A 691 -35.61 -6.52 10.07
CA GLY A 691 -34.43 -6.12 10.83
C GLY A 691 -33.27 -5.92 9.86
N VAL A 692 -32.86 -4.68 9.63
CA VAL A 692 -31.80 -4.35 8.69
C VAL A 692 -30.46 -4.77 9.28
N ALA A 693 -30.01 -5.97 8.93
CA ALA A 693 -28.60 -6.29 8.98
C ALA A 693 -27.87 -5.33 8.03
N TYR A 694 -27.03 -4.46 8.58
CA TYR A 694 -26.15 -3.60 7.79
C TYR A 694 -25.10 -4.45 7.08
N GLY A 695 -25.45 -4.97 5.91
CA GLY A 695 -24.47 -5.44 4.94
C GLY A 695 -23.51 -4.29 4.61
N SER A 696 -22.27 -4.62 4.24
CA SER A 696 -21.29 -3.61 3.81
C SER A 696 -21.92 -2.69 2.75
N THR A 697 -21.64 -1.39 2.85
CA THR A 697 -22.05 -0.36 1.87
C THR A 697 -21.71 -0.77 0.43
N PHE A 698 -20.68 -1.59 0.26
CA PHE A 698 -20.19 -2.07 -1.03
C PHE A 698 -20.51 -3.55 -1.31
N ALA A 699 -21.35 -4.21 -0.50
CA ALA A 699 -21.68 -5.65 -0.64
C ALA A 699 -22.31 -6.04 -1.99
N ASN A 700 -22.94 -5.07 -2.67
CA ASN A 700 -23.53 -5.25 -4.01
C ASN A 700 -22.62 -4.74 -5.15
N VAL A 701 -21.42 -4.23 -4.86
CA VAL A 701 -20.45 -3.82 -5.88
C VAL A 701 -19.86 -5.08 -6.50
N LYS A 702 -20.21 -5.33 -7.76
CA LYS A 702 -19.69 -6.47 -8.51
C LYS A 702 -18.20 -6.25 -8.81
N GLN A 703 -17.40 -7.31 -8.69
CA GLN A 703 -16.03 -7.31 -9.16
C GLN A 703 -16.00 -6.97 -10.65
N GLY A 704 -15.16 -6.01 -11.05
CA GLY A 704 -14.96 -5.66 -12.45
C GLY A 704 -14.28 -6.81 -13.23
N PRO A 705 -14.49 -6.91 -14.56
CA PRO A 705 -13.76 -7.86 -15.36
C PRO A 705 -12.26 -7.54 -15.34
N PRO A 706 -11.36 -8.55 -15.32
CA PRO A 706 -9.92 -8.31 -15.34
C PRO A 706 -9.50 -7.64 -16.65
N ASP A 707 -8.62 -6.64 -16.57
CA ASP A 707 -8.08 -5.95 -17.75
C ASP A 707 -7.18 -6.90 -18.55
N ALA A 708 -7.54 -7.11 -19.81
CA ALA A 708 -6.86 -8.05 -20.70
C ALA A 708 -5.42 -7.66 -21.06
N ILE A 709 -4.99 -6.42 -20.82
CA ILE A 709 -3.61 -5.94 -21.02
C ILE A 709 -2.81 -6.05 -19.72
N LEU A 710 -3.42 -5.80 -18.56
CA LEU A 710 -2.77 -6.00 -17.26
C LEU A 710 -2.46 -7.48 -17.02
N GLY A 711 -3.41 -8.38 -17.28
CA GLY A 711 -3.20 -9.84 -17.13
C GLY A 711 -2.07 -10.41 -18.00
N ILE A 712 -1.80 -9.81 -19.17
CA ILE A 712 -0.63 -10.17 -20.01
C ILE A 712 0.68 -9.76 -19.33
N THR A 713 0.69 -8.61 -18.65
CA THR A 713 1.87 -8.13 -17.91
C THR A 713 2.12 -8.96 -16.65
N GLU A 714 1.06 -9.45 -16.00
CA GLU A 714 1.14 -10.37 -14.86
C GLU A 714 1.64 -11.76 -15.30
N ALA A 715 1.07 -12.34 -16.36
CA ALA A 715 1.54 -13.61 -16.92
C ALA A 715 3.01 -13.54 -17.37
N PHE A 716 3.42 -12.45 -18.03
CA PHE A 716 4.81 -12.20 -18.40
C PHE A 716 5.74 -12.05 -17.17
N LYS A 717 5.25 -11.52 -16.04
CA LYS A 717 6.04 -11.45 -14.80
C LYS A 717 6.18 -12.83 -14.14
N ALA A 718 5.13 -13.64 -14.15
CA ALA A 718 5.09 -14.96 -13.52
C ALA A 718 5.92 -16.02 -14.26
N ASP A 719 6.10 -15.89 -15.59
CA ASP A 719 7.00 -16.74 -16.36
C ASP A 719 8.47 -16.58 -15.90
N SER A 720 9.17 -17.67 -15.61
CA SER A 720 10.59 -17.66 -15.24
C SER A 720 11.55 -17.79 -16.43
N PHE A 721 11.04 -18.03 -17.64
CA PHE A 721 11.86 -18.28 -18.82
C PHE A 721 12.71 -17.05 -19.23
N PRO A 722 14.05 -17.16 -19.39
CA PRO A 722 14.93 -15.99 -19.57
C PRO A 722 14.70 -15.14 -20.82
N GLU A 723 14.36 -15.73 -21.97
CA GLU A 723 14.21 -15.02 -23.26
C GLU A 723 12.75 -14.65 -23.59
N LYS A 724 11.88 -14.59 -22.56
CA LYS A 724 10.46 -14.24 -22.71
C LYS A 724 10.28 -12.84 -23.32
N ILE A 725 9.28 -12.71 -24.20
CA ILE A 725 9.06 -11.49 -25.00
C ILE A 725 7.71 -10.85 -24.59
N ASN A 726 7.71 -9.56 -24.25
CA ASN A 726 6.49 -8.80 -23.98
C ASN A 726 6.17 -7.85 -25.15
N LEU A 727 5.10 -8.17 -25.87
CA LEU A 727 4.51 -7.33 -26.92
C LEU A 727 3.12 -6.79 -26.52
N GLY A 728 2.71 -6.95 -25.26
CA GLY A 728 1.46 -6.41 -24.73
C GLY A 728 1.56 -4.96 -24.25
N VAL A 729 2.75 -4.52 -23.82
CA VAL A 729 2.97 -3.20 -23.20
C VAL A 729 2.96 -2.06 -24.23
N GLY A 730 1.96 -1.17 -24.10
CA GLY A 730 1.79 0.04 -24.92
C GLY A 730 2.66 1.25 -24.51
N ALA A 731 3.92 1.01 -24.18
CA ALA A 731 4.91 2.03 -23.85
C ALA A 731 6.26 1.73 -24.51
N TYR A 732 6.92 2.76 -25.01
CA TYR A 732 8.18 2.63 -25.74
C TYR A 732 9.33 2.13 -24.85
N ARG A 733 10.18 1.26 -25.42
CA ARG A 733 11.34 0.65 -24.78
C ARG A 733 12.59 0.86 -25.62
N ASP A 734 13.75 0.84 -24.96
CA ASP A 734 15.04 0.76 -25.64
C ASP A 734 15.28 -0.66 -26.21
N ASP A 735 16.42 -0.87 -26.88
CA ASP A 735 16.76 -2.19 -27.43
C ASP A 735 17.14 -3.25 -26.38
N ASN A 736 17.23 -2.84 -25.10
CA ASN A 736 17.38 -3.72 -23.94
C ASN A 736 16.03 -4.05 -23.27
N GLY A 737 14.90 -3.60 -23.84
CA GLY A 737 13.56 -3.77 -23.27
C GLY A 737 13.25 -2.87 -22.05
N LYS A 738 14.15 -1.94 -21.71
CA LYS A 738 14.04 -1.03 -20.55
C LYS A 738 13.21 0.22 -20.90
N PRO A 739 12.62 0.93 -19.91
CA PRO A 739 11.98 2.22 -20.16
C PRO A 739 13.00 3.21 -20.74
N TYR A 740 12.73 3.73 -21.93
CA TYR A 740 13.55 4.79 -22.53
C TYR A 740 13.02 6.15 -22.07
N VAL A 741 13.89 6.92 -21.40
CA VAL A 741 13.66 8.33 -21.06
C VAL A 741 14.53 9.15 -21.99
N LEU A 742 13.91 10.05 -22.74
CA LEU A 742 14.57 10.88 -23.75
C LEU A 742 15.65 11.78 -23.10
N PRO A 743 16.86 11.89 -23.67
CA PRO A 743 17.86 12.83 -23.17
C PRO A 743 17.38 14.29 -23.16
N SER A 744 16.56 14.72 -24.13
CA SER A 744 15.90 16.04 -24.11
C SER A 744 15.03 16.24 -22.86
N VAL A 745 14.26 15.21 -22.47
CA VAL A 745 13.42 15.22 -21.27
C VAL A 745 14.27 15.33 -20.00
N ARG A 746 15.40 14.64 -19.90
CA ARG A 746 16.31 14.75 -18.74
C ARG A 746 16.94 16.14 -18.64
N ALA A 747 17.36 16.72 -19.77
CA ALA A 747 17.90 18.08 -19.80
C ALA A 747 16.84 19.14 -19.45
N ALA A 748 15.59 18.94 -19.88
CA ALA A 748 14.45 19.78 -19.51
C ALA A 748 14.08 19.64 -18.02
N GLU A 749 14.03 18.41 -17.50
CA GLU A 749 13.81 18.10 -16.08
C GLU A 749 14.88 18.76 -15.21
N GLU A 750 16.16 18.64 -15.57
CA GLU A 750 17.24 19.30 -14.84
C GLU A 750 17.11 20.83 -14.88
N LYS A 751 16.83 21.45 -16.04
CA LYS A 751 16.55 22.90 -16.12
C LYS A 751 15.39 23.32 -15.22
N VAL A 752 14.28 22.56 -15.21
CA VAL A 752 13.09 22.84 -14.37
C VAL A 752 13.41 22.72 -12.88
N ILE A 753 14.27 21.78 -12.48
CA ILE A 753 14.76 21.63 -11.10
C ILE A 753 15.72 22.76 -10.72
N GLN A 754 16.69 23.10 -11.60
CA GLN A 754 17.67 24.17 -11.38
C GLN A 754 17.01 25.55 -11.23
N LYS A 755 15.87 25.80 -11.91
CA LYS A 755 15.05 27.02 -11.76
C LYS A 755 14.40 27.17 -10.36
N LYS A 756 14.38 26.12 -9.53
CA LYS A 756 13.85 26.11 -8.15
C LYS A 756 12.45 26.73 -8.03
N LEU A 757 11.60 26.48 -9.03
CA LEU A 757 10.23 26.98 -9.07
C LEU A 757 9.41 26.46 -7.88
N ASP A 758 8.42 27.27 -7.50
CA ASP A 758 7.35 26.96 -6.56
C ASP A 758 6.62 25.63 -6.87
N LYS A 759 5.76 25.22 -5.93
CA LYS A 759 4.84 24.09 -6.07
C LYS A 759 3.37 24.54 -6.10
N GLU A 760 3.13 25.81 -6.45
CA GLU A 760 1.80 26.39 -6.47
C GLU A 760 0.91 25.78 -7.56
N TYR A 761 -0.40 25.87 -7.36
CA TYR A 761 -1.37 25.42 -8.35
C TYR A 761 -1.22 26.20 -9.67
N ALA A 762 -1.08 25.48 -10.79
CA ALA A 762 -1.30 26.09 -12.10
C ALA A 762 -2.75 26.59 -12.20
N GLY A 763 -3.02 27.51 -13.12
CA GLY A 763 -4.40 27.90 -13.45
C GLY A 763 -5.25 26.69 -13.87
N ILE A 764 -6.58 26.81 -13.86
CA ILE A 764 -7.50 25.70 -14.20
C ILE A 764 -7.22 25.15 -15.62
N THR A 765 -6.81 26.02 -16.56
CA THR A 765 -6.35 25.67 -17.92
C THR A 765 -4.94 25.09 -17.99
N GLY A 766 -4.23 24.96 -16.87
CA GLY A 766 -2.84 24.52 -16.76
C GLY A 766 -1.80 25.60 -17.00
N VAL A 767 -0.56 25.15 -17.25
CA VAL A 767 0.61 26.01 -17.48
C VAL A 767 0.45 26.76 -18.82
N PRO A 768 0.40 28.10 -18.84
CA PRO A 768 0.09 28.85 -20.07
C PRO A 768 1.07 28.65 -21.22
N ASP A 769 2.36 28.49 -20.94
CA ASP A 769 3.38 28.35 -21.98
C ASP A 769 3.45 26.92 -22.53
N PHE A 770 3.03 25.93 -21.74
CA PHE A 770 2.76 24.58 -22.23
C PHE A 770 1.57 24.56 -23.20
N THR A 771 0.45 25.21 -22.85
CA THR A 771 -0.75 25.17 -23.72
C THR A 771 -0.55 25.94 -25.02
N LYS A 772 0.15 27.08 -25.01
CA LYS A 772 0.58 27.77 -26.24
C LYS A 772 1.42 26.84 -27.14
N ALA A 773 2.45 26.21 -26.57
CA ALA A 773 3.37 25.35 -27.30
C ALA A 773 2.68 24.07 -27.84
N ALA A 774 1.78 23.47 -27.05
CA ALA A 774 0.99 22.31 -27.48
C ALA A 774 0.07 22.65 -28.68
N ALA A 775 -0.54 23.84 -28.69
CA ALA A 775 -1.33 24.33 -29.82
C ALA A 775 -0.46 24.57 -31.07
N ILE A 776 0.69 25.24 -30.92
CA ILE A 776 1.63 25.50 -32.03
C ILE A 776 2.13 24.18 -32.64
N LEU A 777 2.46 23.18 -31.81
CA LEU A 777 2.88 21.85 -32.27
C LEU A 777 1.79 21.16 -33.10
N ALA A 778 0.54 21.15 -32.62
CA ALA A 778 -0.57 20.52 -33.35
C ALA A 778 -0.91 21.26 -34.64
N TYR A 779 -1.32 22.52 -34.53
CA TYR A 779 -1.93 23.26 -35.63
C TYR A 779 -0.91 23.91 -36.58
N GLY A 780 0.36 24.00 -36.16
CA GLY A 780 1.42 24.74 -36.83
C GLY A 780 1.40 26.23 -36.43
N ALA A 781 2.58 26.84 -36.32
CA ALA A 781 2.72 28.27 -35.97
C ALA A 781 1.98 29.20 -36.95
N ASP A 782 1.90 28.80 -38.22
CA ASP A 782 1.22 29.57 -39.26
C ASP A 782 -0.30 29.42 -39.29
N SER A 783 -0.89 28.58 -38.43
CA SER A 783 -2.31 28.24 -38.46
C SER A 783 -3.23 29.46 -38.39
N LYS A 784 -4.17 29.52 -39.33
CA LYS A 784 -5.24 30.52 -39.37
C LYS A 784 -6.03 30.57 -38.06
N ALA A 785 -6.35 29.41 -37.47
CA ALA A 785 -7.10 29.33 -36.21
C ALA A 785 -6.33 29.90 -35.01
N ILE A 786 -5.00 29.83 -34.99
CA ILE A 786 -4.16 30.46 -33.96
C ILE A 786 -4.04 31.97 -34.22
N LYS A 787 -3.78 32.38 -35.46
CA LYS A 787 -3.64 33.80 -35.85
C LYS A 787 -4.93 34.62 -35.64
N GLU A 788 -6.10 33.99 -35.74
CA GLU A 788 -7.42 34.59 -35.49
C GLU A 788 -7.88 34.45 -34.01
N ASP A 789 -7.02 33.93 -33.13
CA ASP A 789 -7.30 33.61 -31.72
C ASP A 789 -8.58 32.78 -31.48
N ARG A 790 -8.81 31.74 -32.30
CA ARG A 790 -10.01 30.88 -32.26
C ARG A 790 -9.83 29.53 -31.56
N VAL A 791 -8.63 29.23 -31.07
CA VAL A 791 -8.35 27.98 -30.35
C VAL A 791 -8.55 28.18 -28.84
N ALA A 792 -9.57 27.56 -28.26
CA ALA A 792 -9.65 27.35 -26.81
C ALA A 792 -8.81 26.13 -26.45
N ILE A 793 -7.91 26.22 -25.47
CA ILE A 793 -7.04 25.10 -25.08
C ILE A 793 -6.82 25.03 -23.57
N THR A 794 -6.89 23.82 -23.03
CA THR A 794 -6.54 23.48 -21.65
C THR A 794 -5.53 22.34 -21.62
N GLN A 795 -4.62 22.36 -20.65
CA GLN A 795 -3.88 21.18 -20.24
C GLN A 795 -4.87 20.12 -19.70
N ALA A 796 -4.57 18.85 -19.95
CA ALA A 796 -5.39 17.69 -19.58
C ALA A 796 -4.53 16.53 -19.06
N ILE A 797 -5.14 15.59 -18.32
CA ILE A 797 -4.48 14.41 -17.75
C ILE A 797 -4.24 13.34 -18.84
N SER A 798 -3.30 13.65 -19.72
CA SER A 798 -2.96 12.94 -20.95
C SER A 798 -4.15 12.83 -21.92
N GLY A 799 -4.01 12.02 -22.97
CA GLY A 799 -5.07 11.80 -23.96
C GLY A 799 -6.38 11.31 -23.31
N THR A 800 -6.30 10.46 -22.29
CA THR A 800 -7.47 10.01 -21.51
C THR A 800 -8.26 11.16 -20.89
N GLY A 801 -7.57 12.12 -20.26
CA GLY A 801 -8.20 13.30 -19.70
C GLY A 801 -8.79 14.21 -20.78
N ALA A 802 -8.06 14.39 -21.89
CA ALA A 802 -8.54 15.22 -23.00
C ALA A 802 -9.80 14.64 -23.68
N LEU A 803 -9.84 13.33 -23.89
CA LEU A 803 -11.01 12.60 -24.37
C LEU A 803 -12.20 12.74 -23.40
N ARG A 804 -11.97 12.66 -22.09
CA ARG A 804 -13.02 12.81 -21.06
C ARG A 804 -13.58 14.23 -20.99
N ILE A 805 -12.73 15.25 -21.12
CA ILE A 805 -13.12 16.67 -21.18
C ILE A 805 -13.96 16.91 -22.45
N GLY A 806 -13.47 16.50 -23.62
CA GLY A 806 -14.19 16.66 -24.88
C GLY A 806 -15.53 15.92 -24.92
N GLY A 807 -15.58 14.69 -24.39
CA GLY A 807 -16.81 13.91 -24.26
C GLY A 807 -17.87 14.66 -23.45
N ALA A 808 -17.53 15.13 -22.24
CA ALA A 808 -18.44 15.90 -21.39
C ALA A 808 -18.78 17.29 -21.96
N PHE A 809 -17.86 17.91 -22.72
CA PHE A 809 -18.10 19.19 -23.35
C PHE A 809 -19.15 19.06 -24.47
N LEU A 810 -19.04 18.03 -25.31
CA LEU A 810 -20.03 17.77 -26.37
C LEU A 810 -21.35 17.24 -25.80
N GLU A 811 -21.33 16.42 -24.76
CA GLU A 811 -22.55 15.99 -24.05
C GLU A 811 -23.33 17.20 -23.53
N ARG A 812 -22.68 18.17 -22.89
CA ARG A 812 -23.35 19.38 -22.39
C ARG A 812 -23.75 20.37 -23.48
N PHE A 813 -22.84 20.70 -24.40
CA PHE A 813 -22.95 21.92 -25.21
C PHE A 813 -23.17 21.70 -26.71
N TYR A 814 -22.90 20.52 -27.28
CA TYR A 814 -23.11 20.29 -28.72
C TYR A 814 -24.62 20.24 -29.03
N PRO A 815 -25.20 21.15 -29.84
CA PRO A 815 -26.65 21.32 -29.95
C PRO A 815 -27.35 20.30 -30.87
N HIS A 816 -26.66 19.24 -31.27
CA HIS A 816 -27.13 18.25 -32.25
C HIS A 816 -27.02 16.82 -31.67
N GLY A 817 -26.69 15.82 -32.49
CA GLY A 817 -26.69 14.42 -32.07
C GLY A 817 -25.67 14.14 -30.96
N LYS A 818 -26.11 13.51 -29.85
CA LYS A 818 -25.23 13.01 -28.79
C LYS A 818 -24.55 11.67 -29.13
N THR A 819 -24.65 11.25 -30.39
CA THR A 819 -24.03 10.04 -30.93
C THR A 819 -22.62 10.33 -31.40
N ILE A 820 -21.64 9.57 -30.91
CA ILE A 820 -20.25 9.58 -31.38
C ILE A 820 -19.92 8.28 -32.12
N TYR A 821 -19.43 8.42 -33.34
CA TYR A 821 -19.01 7.31 -34.20
C TYR A 821 -17.52 7.03 -33.99
N VAL A 822 -17.19 5.81 -33.58
CA VAL A 822 -15.83 5.34 -33.25
C VAL A 822 -15.39 4.27 -34.26
N PRO A 823 -14.12 4.25 -34.74
CA PRO A 823 -13.69 3.26 -35.72
C PRO A 823 -13.70 1.82 -35.17
N THR A 824 -13.74 0.85 -36.08
CA THR A 824 -13.80 -0.57 -35.76
C THR A 824 -12.58 -1.30 -36.36
N PRO A 825 -11.62 -1.79 -35.55
CA PRO A 825 -11.49 -1.57 -34.10
C PRO A 825 -11.04 -0.13 -33.78
N SER A 826 -10.97 0.21 -32.50
CA SER A 826 -10.29 1.42 -32.00
C SER A 826 -9.75 1.14 -30.59
N TRP A 827 -8.98 2.05 -30.01
CA TRP A 827 -8.43 1.91 -28.66
C TRP A 827 -9.56 1.59 -27.66
N ALA A 828 -9.40 0.47 -26.94
CA ALA A 828 -10.47 -0.15 -26.16
C ALA A 828 -11.16 0.81 -25.16
N ASN A 829 -10.40 1.77 -24.62
CA ASN A 829 -10.88 2.74 -23.64
C ASN A 829 -11.78 3.85 -24.23
N HIS A 830 -11.81 4.06 -25.55
CA HIS A 830 -12.68 5.08 -26.17
C HIS A 830 -14.15 4.85 -25.84
N LYS A 831 -14.62 3.59 -25.93
CA LYS A 831 -16.02 3.24 -25.64
C LYS A 831 -16.40 3.55 -24.18
N ALA A 832 -15.51 3.27 -23.23
CA ALA A 832 -15.71 3.58 -21.82
C ALA A 832 -15.75 5.10 -21.58
N VAL A 833 -14.73 5.84 -22.03
CA VAL A 833 -14.62 7.29 -21.79
C VAL A 833 -15.80 8.08 -22.36
N PHE A 834 -16.32 7.70 -23.53
CA PHE A 834 -17.45 8.40 -24.14
C PHE A 834 -18.81 7.99 -23.55
N ASN A 835 -19.03 6.70 -23.22
CA ASN A 835 -20.22 6.28 -22.48
C ASN A 835 -20.30 6.94 -21.09
N ASP A 836 -19.19 6.95 -20.34
CA ASP A 836 -19.08 7.61 -19.03
C ASP A 836 -19.16 9.15 -19.14
N SER A 837 -19.01 9.69 -20.35
CA SER A 837 -19.28 11.09 -20.66
C SER A 837 -20.74 11.38 -21.04
N GLY A 838 -21.61 10.37 -21.13
CA GLY A 838 -23.01 10.52 -21.51
C GLY A 838 -23.28 10.54 -23.02
N LEU A 839 -22.29 10.23 -23.87
CA LEU A 839 -22.47 10.11 -25.32
C LEU A 839 -22.84 8.67 -25.71
N GLU A 840 -23.69 8.55 -26.73
CA GLU A 840 -24.04 7.26 -27.32
C GLU A 840 -22.93 6.81 -28.30
N VAL A 841 -22.17 5.78 -27.95
CA VAL A 841 -21.08 5.29 -28.80
C VAL A 841 -21.59 4.33 -29.87
N LYS A 842 -21.62 4.79 -31.12
CA LYS A 842 -21.79 3.97 -32.32
C LYS A 842 -20.44 3.66 -32.97
N GLN A 843 -20.46 2.79 -33.97
CA GLN A 843 -19.26 2.29 -34.65
C GLN A 843 -19.36 2.49 -36.16
N TYR A 844 -18.22 2.73 -36.80
CA TYR A 844 -18.05 2.73 -38.26
C TYR A 844 -16.89 1.81 -38.65
N ARG A 845 -16.90 1.30 -39.89
CA ARG A 845 -15.85 0.42 -40.42
C ARG A 845 -14.54 1.16 -40.64
N TYR A 846 -13.43 0.48 -40.39
CA TYR A 846 -12.08 1.05 -40.52
C TYR A 846 -11.06 0.00 -40.95
N TYR A 847 -11.12 -1.21 -40.39
CA TYR A 847 -10.17 -2.28 -40.68
C TYR A 847 -10.84 -3.45 -41.40
N ASN A 848 -10.30 -3.80 -42.57
CA ASN A 848 -10.67 -5.01 -43.29
C ASN A 848 -9.73 -6.15 -42.85
N LYS A 849 -10.31 -7.25 -42.33
CA LYS A 849 -9.56 -8.41 -41.85
C LYS A 849 -8.94 -9.26 -42.96
N ASP A 850 -9.56 -9.27 -44.13
CA ASP A 850 -9.17 -10.14 -45.25
C ASP A 850 -8.00 -9.53 -46.05
N THR A 851 -7.89 -8.20 -46.06
CA THR A 851 -6.76 -7.45 -46.64
C THR A 851 -5.73 -6.98 -45.62
N ILE A 852 -6.05 -7.07 -44.32
CA ILE A 852 -5.27 -6.51 -43.20
C ILE A 852 -5.04 -4.97 -43.37
N GLY A 853 -5.93 -4.32 -44.12
CA GLY A 853 -5.83 -2.93 -44.58
C GLY A 853 -6.97 -2.01 -44.11
N LEU A 854 -6.97 -0.78 -44.62
CA LEU A 854 -8.02 0.21 -44.41
C LEU A 854 -9.29 -0.17 -45.20
N ASP A 855 -10.42 -0.36 -44.54
CA ASP A 855 -11.74 -0.46 -45.18
C ASP A 855 -12.23 0.94 -45.57
N PHE A 856 -11.57 1.55 -46.55
CA PHE A 856 -11.85 2.94 -46.95
C PHE A 856 -13.25 3.10 -47.57
N GLU A 857 -13.70 2.13 -48.36
CA GLU A 857 -15.05 2.13 -48.93
C GLU A 857 -16.12 1.99 -47.84
N GLY A 858 -15.91 1.08 -46.87
CA GLY A 858 -16.79 0.92 -45.73
C GLY A 858 -16.83 2.14 -44.81
N LEU A 859 -15.68 2.76 -44.56
CA LEU A 859 -15.54 4.01 -43.83
C LEU A 859 -16.36 5.13 -44.48
N ILE A 860 -16.15 5.38 -45.76
CA ILE A 860 -16.85 6.45 -46.50
C ILE A 860 -18.35 6.16 -46.62
N ALA A 861 -18.74 4.89 -46.79
CA ALA A 861 -20.15 4.50 -46.79
C ALA A 861 -20.82 4.72 -45.43
N ASP A 862 -20.17 4.33 -44.33
CA ASP A 862 -20.72 4.46 -42.97
C ASP A 862 -20.82 5.93 -42.53
N LEU A 863 -19.83 6.78 -42.86
CA LEU A 863 -19.92 8.23 -42.62
C LEU A 863 -21.02 8.87 -43.48
N LYS A 864 -21.21 8.45 -44.74
CA LYS A 864 -22.35 8.92 -45.55
C LYS A 864 -23.70 8.41 -45.03
N ALA A 865 -23.74 7.25 -44.38
CA ALA A 865 -24.96 6.69 -43.78
C ALA A 865 -25.29 7.30 -42.41
N ALA A 866 -24.31 7.84 -41.70
CA ALA A 866 -24.52 8.49 -40.41
C ALA A 866 -25.46 9.71 -40.53
N PRO A 867 -26.28 10.00 -39.50
CA PRO A 867 -27.11 11.20 -39.46
C PRO A 867 -26.24 12.46 -39.55
N ALA A 868 -26.66 13.44 -40.35
CA ALA A 868 -26.00 14.74 -40.41
C ALA A 868 -25.86 15.33 -39.00
N LYS A 869 -24.75 16.03 -38.73
CA LYS A 869 -24.44 16.60 -37.39
C LYS A 869 -24.33 15.55 -36.28
N SER A 870 -23.85 14.34 -36.63
CA SER A 870 -23.24 13.39 -35.68
C SER A 870 -21.78 13.73 -35.39
N ILE A 871 -21.26 13.31 -34.24
CA ILE A 871 -19.85 13.45 -33.85
C ILE A 871 -19.06 12.26 -34.41
N VAL A 872 -17.86 12.48 -34.94
CA VAL A 872 -17.00 11.43 -35.53
C VAL A 872 -15.63 11.45 -34.87
N LEU A 873 -15.23 10.34 -34.23
CA LEU A 873 -13.88 10.17 -33.69
C LEU A 873 -12.92 9.73 -34.79
N LEU A 874 -11.89 10.53 -35.05
CA LEU A 874 -10.81 10.28 -35.99
C LEU A 874 -9.49 10.14 -35.21
N HIS A 875 -8.57 9.30 -35.67
CA HIS A 875 -7.19 9.29 -35.16
C HIS A 875 -6.35 10.10 -36.14
N ALA A 876 -5.58 11.07 -35.66
CA ALA A 876 -4.81 11.98 -36.52
C ALA A 876 -3.64 11.28 -37.22
N CYS A 877 -2.99 10.33 -36.53
CA CYS A 877 -1.87 9.53 -37.00
C CYS A 877 -1.66 8.27 -36.15
N ALA A 878 -1.08 7.22 -36.75
CA ALA A 878 -0.88 5.87 -36.20
C ALA A 878 -2.12 5.33 -35.47
N HIS A 879 -3.24 5.19 -36.19
CA HIS A 879 -4.53 4.77 -35.65
C HIS A 879 -4.42 3.56 -34.71
N ASN A 880 -4.78 3.74 -33.46
CA ASN A 880 -4.66 2.73 -32.41
C ASN A 880 -5.95 1.89 -32.36
N PRO A 881 -5.91 0.55 -32.57
CA PRO A 881 -4.72 -0.32 -32.48
C PRO A 881 -4.09 -0.79 -33.80
N THR A 882 -4.58 -0.39 -34.98
CA THR A 882 -4.19 -1.00 -36.27
C THR A 882 -2.82 -0.57 -36.80
N GLY A 883 -2.37 0.66 -36.52
CA GLY A 883 -1.23 1.27 -37.18
C GLY A 883 -1.47 1.65 -38.65
N ILE A 884 -2.72 1.64 -39.13
CA ILE A 884 -3.09 1.91 -40.52
C ILE A 884 -3.72 3.30 -40.58
N ASP A 885 -3.14 4.22 -41.35
CA ASP A 885 -3.66 5.57 -41.56
C ASP A 885 -4.14 5.76 -43.02
N PRO A 886 -5.14 6.63 -43.29
CA PRO A 886 -5.49 7.05 -44.64
C PRO A 886 -4.38 7.85 -45.33
N THR A 887 -4.30 7.76 -46.66
CA THR A 887 -3.45 8.63 -47.48
C THR A 887 -3.95 10.09 -47.46
N GLN A 888 -3.16 11.04 -47.98
CA GLN A 888 -3.57 12.46 -48.01
C GLN A 888 -4.82 12.68 -48.86
N GLU A 889 -4.94 11.97 -49.99
CA GLU A 889 -6.09 11.99 -50.89
C GLU A 889 -7.34 11.37 -50.24
N GLN A 890 -7.14 10.33 -49.43
CA GLN A 890 -8.21 9.72 -48.63
C GLN A 890 -8.65 10.67 -47.49
N TRP A 891 -7.72 11.35 -46.82
CA TRP A 891 -8.05 12.37 -45.82
C TRP A 891 -8.84 13.55 -46.40
N GLN A 892 -8.52 13.99 -47.62
CA GLN A 892 -9.30 15.01 -48.34
C GLN A 892 -10.73 14.53 -48.62
N GLN A 893 -10.91 13.26 -48.99
CA GLN A 893 -12.23 12.67 -49.19
C GLN A 893 -13.02 12.52 -47.88
N ILE A 894 -12.36 12.15 -46.77
CA ILE A 894 -12.98 12.10 -45.44
C ILE A 894 -13.39 13.51 -44.99
N SER A 895 -12.50 14.50 -45.12
CA SER A 895 -12.78 15.92 -44.88
C SER A 895 -14.02 16.39 -45.66
N LYS A 896 -14.09 16.06 -46.95
CA LYS A 896 -15.24 16.39 -47.81
C LYS A 896 -16.53 15.75 -47.32
N VAL A 897 -16.54 14.47 -46.92
CA VAL A 897 -17.74 13.80 -46.41
C VAL A 897 -18.18 14.35 -45.06
N VAL A 898 -17.23 14.65 -44.15
CA VAL A 898 -17.52 15.32 -42.87
C VAL A 898 -18.20 16.68 -43.12
N LYS A 899 -17.70 17.45 -44.10
CA LYS A 899 -18.22 18.75 -44.51
C LYS A 899 -19.59 18.67 -45.19
N GLU A 900 -19.78 17.73 -46.13
CA GLU A 900 -21.06 17.43 -46.82
C GLU A 900 -22.19 17.00 -45.86
N LYS A 901 -21.84 16.48 -44.68
CA LYS A 901 -22.77 15.98 -43.65
C LYS A 901 -22.87 16.86 -42.42
N GLU A 902 -22.14 17.98 -42.39
CA GLU A 902 -21.98 18.84 -41.21
C GLU A 902 -21.60 18.04 -39.94
N HIS A 903 -20.83 16.96 -40.09
CA HIS A 903 -20.35 16.15 -38.98
C HIS A 903 -19.35 16.94 -38.13
N PHE A 904 -19.31 16.68 -36.83
CA PHE A 904 -18.36 17.33 -35.93
C PHE A 904 -17.15 16.41 -35.65
N PRO A 905 -15.96 16.72 -36.19
CA PRO A 905 -14.77 15.90 -36.02
C PRO A 905 -14.13 16.04 -34.63
N PHE A 906 -13.84 14.89 -34.02
CA PHE A 906 -13.08 14.74 -32.78
C PHE A 906 -11.79 14.00 -33.12
N PHE A 907 -10.62 14.64 -33.00
CA PHE A 907 -9.33 13.99 -33.23
C PHE A 907 -8.68 13.49 -31.93
N ASP A 908 -8.28 12.22 -31.89
CA ASP A 908 -7.26 11.70 -30.97
C ASP A 908 -5.89 11.76 -31.66
N MET A 909 -4.92 12.42 -31.02
CA MET A 909 -3.56 12.57 -31.52
C MET A 909 -2.54 12.20 -30.43
N ALA A 910 -2.40 10.89 -30.22
CA ALA A 910 -1.51 10.32 -29.22
C ALA A 910 -0.08 10.02 -29.72
N TYR A 911 0.20 10.15 -31.02
CA TYR A 911 1.43 9.66 -31.68
C TYR A 911 2.24 10.72 -32.43
N GLN A 912 1.87 12.01 -32.36
CA GLN A 912 2.46 13.06 -33.20
C GLN A 912 3.99 13.10 -33.17
N GLY A 913 4.61 12.96 -34.35
CA GLY A 913 6.06 12.89 -34.58
C GLY A 913 6.59 11.45 -34.59
N PHE A 914 5.97 10.55 -33.83
CA PHE A 914 6.41 9.17 -33.64
C PHE A 914 5.72 8.16 -34.58
N ALA A 915 4.76 8.59 -35.41
CA ALA A 915 4.16 7.73 -36.43
C ALA A 915 5.05 7.66 -37.68
N SER A 916 5.54 8.80 -38.18
CA SER A 916 6.41 8.87 -39.37
C SER A 916 7.83 9.43 -39.14
N GLY A 917 8.17 9.82 -37.90
CA GLY A 917 9.43 10.52 -37.60
C GLY A 917 9.40 12.02 -37.91
N ASN A 918 8.22 12.60 -38.20
CA ASN A 918 8.02 14.01 -38.50
C ASN A 918 6.69 14.52 -37.92
N ALA A 919 6.77 15.55 -37.06
CA ALA A 919 5.62 16.04 -36.30
C ALA A 919 4.59 16.83 -37.13
N ASP A 920 4.98 17.37 -38.29
CA ASP A 920 4.09 18.10 -39.19
C ASP A 920 3.33 17.15 -40.12
N LYS A 921 4.01 16.13 -40.66
CA LYS A 921 3.39 15.05 -41.44
C LYS A 921 2.37 14.29 -40.60
N ASP A 922 2.70 13.99 -39.35
CA ASP A 922 1.80 13.34 -38.39
C ASP A 922 0.63 14.24 -37.93
N ALA A 923 0.65 15.53 -38.27
CA ALA A 923 -0.45 16.47 -38.01
C ALA A 923 -1.28 16.82 -39.26
N TYR A 924 -0.97 16.24 -40.43
CA TYR A 924 -1.58 16.60 -41.72
C TYR A 924 -3.12 16.60 -41.68
N ALA A 925 -3.73 15.54 -41.14
CA ALA A 925 -5.18 15.41 -41.09
C ALA A 925 -5.86 16.55 -40.31
N VAL A 926 -5.31 16.92 -39.14
CA VAL A 926 -5.83 18.02 -38.31
C VAL A 926 -5.68 19.35 -39.03
N ARG A 927 -4.49 19.61 -39.61
CA ARG A 927 -4.19 20.90 -40.28
C ARG A 927 -5.03 21.09 -41.55
N HIS A 928 -5.17 20.04 -42.37
CA HIS A 928 -6.03 20.06 -43.55
C HIS A 928 -7.51 20.33 -43.21
N PHE A 929 -8.03 19.77 -42.09
CA PHE A 929 -9.39 20.09 -41.64
C PHE A 929 -9.54 21.56 -41.21
N ILE A 930 -8.52 22.16 -40.59
CA ILE A 930 -8.53 23.60 -40.27
C ILE A 930 -8.44 24.48 -41.53
N GLU A 931 -7.68 24.07 -42.55
CA GLU A 931 -7.60 24.76 -43.84
C GLU A 931 -8.92 24.71 -44.61
N GLU A 932 -9.60 23.56 -44.60
CA GLU A 932 -10.97 23.40 -45.11
C GLU A 932 -12.03 24.11 -44.24
N GLY A 933 -11.65 24.73 -43.13
CA GLY A 933 -12.55 25.54 -42.30
C GLY A 933 -13.47 24.74 -41.38
N HIS A 934 -13.13 23.49 -41.05
CA HIS A 934 -13.86 22.73 -40.04
C HIS A 934 -13.63 23.30 -38.64
N GLU A 935 -14.71 23.37 -37.85
CA GLU A 935 -14.62 23.42 -36.40
C GLU A 935 -14.36 21.99 -35.88
N LEU A 936 -13.45 21.84 -34.91
CA LEU A 936 -13.03 20.52 -34.42
C LEU A 936 -12.64 20.56 -32.95
N VAL A 937 -12.59 19.38 -32.34
CA VAL A 937 -11.90 19.17 -31.05
C VAL A 937 -10.72 18.22 -31.20
N LEU A 938 -9.68 18.46 -30.41
CA LEU A 938 -8.43 17.71 -30.47
C LEU A 938 -7.96 17.31 -29.06
N ALA A 939 -7.70 16.02 -28.89
CA ALA A 939 -7.04 15.43 -27.73
C ALA A 939 -5.58 15.11 -28.05
N GLN A 940 -4.64 15.76 -27.35
CA GLN A 940 -3.19 15.52 -27.46
C GLN A 940 -2.66 14.72 -26.27
N SER A 941 -1.72 13.80 -26.53
CA SER A 941 -1.00 13.04 -25.49
C SER A 941 0.50 13.13 -25.72
N PHE A 942 1.23 13.63 -24.72
CA PHE A 942 2.71 13.71 -24.76
C PHE A 942 3.41 12.42 -24.27
N ALA A 943 2.63 11.38 -23.97
CA ALA A 943 3.15 10.14 -23.40
C ALA A 943 4.02 9.32 -24.38
N LYS A 944 3.68 9.28 -25.68
CA LYS A 944 4.39 8.43 -26.65
C LYS A 944 5.58 9.12 -27.29
N ASN A 945 5.44 10.41 -27.63
CA ASN A 945 6.45 11.20 -28.31
C ASN A 945 7.45 11.88 -27.36
N MET A 946 7.11 12.13 -26.08
CA MET A 946 8.10 12.56 -25.07
C MET A 946 8.42 11.48 -24.02
N GLY A 947 7.84 10.29 -24.13
CA GLY A 947 8.02 9.24 -23.11
C GLY A 947 7.41 9.57 -21.73
N LEU A 948 6.61 10.64 -21.63
CA LEU A 948 6.01 11.16 -20.40
C LEU A 948 4.78 10.33 -19.95
N TYR A 949 4.91 9.00 -19.92
CA TYR A 949 3.84 8.06 -19.58
C TYR A 949 3.33 8.22 -18.13
N GLY A 950 4.26 8.42 -17.18
CA GLY A 950 3.97 8.59 -15.75
C GLY A 950 3.46 9.99 -15.41
N GLU A 951 4.03 11.03 -16.02
CA GLU A 951 3.67 12.44 -15.79
C GLU A 951 2.27 12.85 -16.29
N ARG A 952 1.58 11.97 -17.03
CA ARG A 952 0.22 12.17 -17.54
C ARG A 952 0.01 13.51 -18.28
N VAL A 953 0.98 13.94 -19.08
CA VAL A 953 0.91 15.21 -19.82
C VAL A 953 0.04 15.07 -21.08
N GLY A 954 -0.86 16.04 -21.30
CA GLY A 954 -1.77 16.12 -22.43
C GLY A 954 -2.42 17.50 -22.55
N ALA A 955 -3.15 17.71 -23.65
CA ALA A 955 -3.95 18.91 -23.87
C ALA A 955 -5.27 18.57 -24.55
N PHE A 956 -6.31 19.36 -24.26
CA PHE A 956 -7.58 19.36 -24.96
C PHE A 956 -7.80 20.73 -25.58
N SER A 957 -8.15 20.77 -26.86
CA SER A 957 -8.48 22.03 -27.54
C SER A 957 -9.73 21.94 -28.40
N VAL A 958 -10.36 23.10 -28.60
CA VAL A 958 -11.55 23.33 -29.42
C VAL A 958 -11.23 24.48 -30.38
N VAL A 959 -11.50 24.30 -31.66
CA VAL A 959 -11.46 25.40 -32.64
C VAL A 959 -12.87 25.93 -32.84
N THR A 960 -13.07 27.22 -32.57
CA THR A 960 -14.37 27.91 -32.61
C THR A 960 -14.51 28.83 -33.82
N SER A 961 -15.70 29.40 -34.03
CA SER A 961 -15.97 30.36 -35.11
C SER A 961 -15.21 31.68 -34.94
N SER A 962 -14.93 32.08 -33.70
CA SER A 962 -14.45 33.42 -33.35
C SER A 962 -13.73 33.48 -32.00
N ALA A 963 -12.88 34.49 -31.81
CA ALA A 963 -12.19 34.77 -30.54
C ALA A 963 -13.15 35.22 -29.40
N GLU A 964 -14.39 35.61 -29.73
CA GLU A 964 -15.43 35.85 -28.74
C GLU A 964 -16.05 34.53 -28.24
N GLU A 965 -16.35 33.62 -29.17
CA GLU A 965 -16.82 32.28 -28.83
C GLU A 965 -15.78 31.48 -28.06
N LYS A 966 -14.50 31.57 -28.44
CA LYS A 966 -13.37 31.01 -27.67
C LYS A 966 -13.49 31.34 -26.18
N LYS A 967 -13.83 32.58 -25.81
CA LYS A 967 -13.95 33.02 -24.40
C LYS A 967 -15.14 32.36 -23.67
N ARG A 968 -16.24 32.07 -24.38
CA ARG A 968 -17.36 31.29 -23.84
C ARG A 968 -17.00 29.81 -23.68
N VAL A 969 -16.32 29.24 -24.66
CA VAL A 969 -15.87 27.83 -24.63
C VAL A 969 -14.84 27.60 -23.53
N ASP A 970 -13.84 28.47 -23.41
CA ASP A 970 -12.82 28.46 -22.36
C ASP A 970 -13.41 28.59 -20.94
N SER A 971 -14.40 29.44 -20.71
CA SER A 971 -15.05 29.54 -19.40
C SER A 971 -15.86 28.29 -19.04
N GLN A 972 -16.55 27.68 -20.00
CA GLN A 972 -17.25 26.42 -19.78
C GLN A 972 -16.30 25.23 -19.59
N ILE A 973 -15.17 25.19 -20.29
CA ILE A 973 -14.10 24.19 -20.07
C ILE A 973 -13.55 24.32 -18.65
N LYS A 974 -13.31 25.54 -18.14
CA LYS A 974 -12.88 25.76 -16.75
C LYS A 974 -13.90 25.25 -15.72
N ILE A 975 -15.19 25.50 -15.94
CA ILE A 975 -16.29 24.99 -15.09
C ILE A 975 -16.37 23.45 -15.14
N LEU A 976 -16.06 22.84 -16.28
CA LEU A 976 -16.04 21.38 -16.49
C LEU A 976 -14.80 20.73 -15.85
N VAL A 977 -13.62 21.35 -15.96
CA VAL A 977 -12.35 20.85 -15.40
C VAL A 977 -12.32 20.93 -13.87
N ARG A 978 -12.86 22.00 -13.26
CA ARG A 978 -12.81 22.23 -11.81
C ARG A 978 -13.30 21.01 -10.98
N PRO A 979 -14.44 20.36 -11.27
CA PRO A 979 -14.87 19.14 -10.57
C PRO A 979 -14.22 17.84 -11.06
N LEU A 980 -13.48 17.82 -12.18
CA LEU A 980 -12.79 16.60 -12.66
C LEU A 980 -11.44 16.38 -11.97
N TYR A 981 -10.65 17.44 -11.81
CA TYR A 981 -9.32 17.38 -11.17
C TYR A 981 -8.83 18.72 -10.60
N SER A 982 -9.71 19.72 -10.51
CA SER A 982 -9.42 21.10 -10.06
C SER A 982 -8.41 21.88 -10.91
N ASN A 983 -7.14 21.50 -10.85
CA ASN A 983 -5.99 22.16 -11.46
C ASN A 983 -5.01 21.06 -11.92
N PRO A 984 -4.48 21.07 -13.15
CA PRO A 984 -3.72 19.93 -13.67
C PRO A 984 -2.27 19.89 -13.13
N PRO A 985 -1.63 18.69 -13.05
CA PRO A 985 -0.27 18.54 -12.52
C PRO A 985 0.79 19.36 -13.26
N ILE A 986 1.66 20.06 -12.51
CA ILE A 986 2.52 21.11 -13.08
C ILE A 986 3.87 20.61 -13.59
N HIS A 987 4.40 19.47 -13.11
CA HIS A 987 5.80 19.10 -13.31
C HIS A 987 6.12 18.68 -14.75
N GLY A 988 5.56 17.57 -15.23
CA GLY A 988 5.70 17.16 -16.63
C GLY A 988 5.22 18.19 -17.65
N ALA A 989 4.26 19.06 -17.29
CA ALA A 989 3.85 20.17 -18.14
C ALA A 989 4.93 21.27 -18.22
N ARG A 990 5.61 21.59 -17.11
CA ARG A 990 6.81 22.45 -17.12
C ARG A 990 7.94 21.79 -17.95
N ILE A 991 8.15 20.48 -17.85
CA ILE A 991 9.14 19.74 -18.67
C ILE A 991 8.80 19.82 -20.18
N ALA A 992 7.57 19.49 -20.57
CA ALA A 992 7.14 19.59 -21.97
C ALA A 992 7.16 21.04 -22.50
N SER A 993 6.85 22.02 -21.64
CA SER A 993 7.00 23.45 -21.95
C SER A 993 8.46 23.83 -22.18
N GLU A 994 9.40 23.33 -21.38
CA GLU A 994 10.83 23.59 -21.54
C GLU A 994 11.34 23.02 -22.88
N ILE A 995 10.95 21.79 -23.23
CA ILE A 995 11.32 21.15 -24.50
C ILE A 995 10.80 21.94 -25.70
N LEU A 996 9.54 22.36 -25.69
CA LEU A 996 8.90 22.97 -26.87
C LEU A 996 9.20 24.47 -27.04
N ASN A 997 9.64 25.17 -25.99
CA ASN A 997 9.96 26.61 -26.04
C ASN A 997 11.47 26.91 -26.07
N ASP A 998 12.34 25.94 -25.78
CA ASP A 998 13.78 26.03 -25.99
C ASP A 998 14.13 25.41 -27.37
N PRO A 999 14.60 26.20 -28.36
CA PRO A 999 14.83 25.69 -29.71
C PRO A 999 15.84 24.54 -29.79
N ALA A 1000 16.85 24.51 -28.91
CA ALA A 1000 17.86 23.45 -28.91
C ALA A 1000 17.31 22.14 -28.32
N LEU A 1001 16.47 22.23 -27.28
CA LEU A 1001 15.75 21.05 -26.77
C LEU A 1001 14.67 20.58 -27.75
N ALA A 1002 14.01 21.48 -28.47
CA ALA A 1002 13.03 21.13 -29.49
C ALA A 1002 13.66 20.38 -30.67
N GLU A 1003 14.79 20.88 -31.20
CA GLU A 1003 15.56 20.21 -32.26
C GLU A 1003 16.08 18.84 -31.80
N GLN A 1004 16.66 18.77 -30.60
CA GLN A 1004 17.12 17.51 -29.99
C GLN A 1004 15.97 16.51 -29.84
N TRP A 1005 14.82 16.95 -29.32
CA TRP A 1005 13.62 16.13 -29.13
C TRP A 1005 13.07 15.61 -30.47
N LEU A 1006 13.02 16.43 -31.52
CA LEU A 1006 12.60 16.00 -32.86
C LEU A 1006 13.55 14.94 -33.43
N GLY A 1007 14.86 15.10 -33.23
CA GLY A 1007 15.87 14.09 -33.59
C GLY A 1007 15.71 12.77 -32.84
N GLU A 1008 15.45 12.84 -31.53
CA GLU A 1008 15.19 11.67 -30.68
C GLU A 1008 13.90 10.94 -31.09
N VAL A 1009 12.81 11.67 -31.34
CA VAL A 1009 11.53 11.12 -31.82
C VAL A 1009 11.67 10.47 -33.20
N LYS A 1010 12.43 11.09 -34.11
CA LYS A 1010 12.75 10.48 -35.40
C LYS A 1010 13.52 9.18 -35.20
N GLY A 1011 14.56 9.16 -34.35
CA GLY A 1011 15.33 7.96 -34.03
C GLY A 1011 14.47 6.83 -33.42
N MET A 1012 13.48 7.18 -32.61
CA MET A 1012 12.48 6.23 -32.09
C MET A 1012 11.61 5.64 -33.21
N ALA A 1013 11.12 6.48 -34.14
CA ALA A 1013 10.33 6.03 -35.29
C ALA A 1013 11.15 5.16 -36.25
N ASP A 1014 12.37 5.59 -36.59
CA ASP A 1014 13.33 4.84 -37.42
C ASP A 1014 13.60 3.44 -36.85
N ARG A 1015 13.75 3.31 -35.51
CA ARG A 1015 13.90 2.01 -34.83
C ARG A 1015 12.67 1.13 -35.03
N ILE A 1016 11.47 1.66 -34.87
CA ILE A 1016 10.21 0.92 -35.04
C ILE A 1016 10.06 0.41 -36.48
N ILE A 1017 10.34 1.27 -37.47
CA ILE A 1017 10.34 0.91 -38.90
C ILE A 1017 11.37 -0.19 -39.17
N LYS A 1018 12.58 -0.09 -38.62
CA LYS A 1018 13.62 -1.13 -38.71
C LYS A 1018 13.19 -2.45 -38.07
N MET A 1019 12.51 -2.45 -36.92
CA MET A 1019 12.01 -3.68 -36.28
C MET A 1019 10.89 -4.34 -37.10
N ARG A 1020 10.01 -3.56 -37.76
CA ARG A 1020 9.00 -4.07 -38.70
C ARG A 1020 9.64 -4.78 -39.90
N ALA A 1021 10.60 -4.11 -40.54
CA ALA A 1021 11.34 -4.66 -41.67
C ALA A 1021 12.09 -5.95 -41.28
N LEU A 1022 12.81 -5.96 -40.16
CA LEU A 1022 13.52 -7.14 -39.67
C LEU A 1022 12.58 -8.30 -39.30
N LEU A 1023 11.39 -8.04 -38.75
CA LEU A 1023 10.43 -9.10 -38.45
C LEU A 1023 9.94 -9.78 -39.75
N LYS A 1024 9.54 -8.97 -40.75
CA LYS A 1024 9.15 -9.46 -42.08
C LYS A 1024 10.27 -10.25 -42.75
N GLU A 1025 11.48 -9.68 -42.82
CA GLU A 1025 12.65 -10.28 -43.45
C GLU A 1025 13.03 -11.64 -42.83
N ASN A 1026 12.93 -11.78 -41.50
CA ASN A 1026 13.19 -13.06 -40.83
C ASN A 1026 12.07 -14.09 -41.09
N LEU A 1027 10.81 -13.68 -41.16
CA LEU A 1027 9.68 -14.58 -41.49
C LEU A 1027 9.75 -15.09 -42.94
N GLU A 1028 10.12 -14.23 -43.88
CA GLU A 1028 10.37 -14.58 -45.28
C GLU A 1028 11.58 -15.53 -45.40
N LYS A 1029 12.68 -15.26 -44.70
CA LYS A 1029 13.87 -16.14 -44.65
C LYS A 1029 13.61 -17.51 -44.03
N LEU A 1030 12.60 -17.65 -43.17
CA LEU A 1030 12.16 -18.93 -42.61
C LEU A 1030 11.28 -19.74 -43.57
N GLY A 1031 10.82 -19.13 -44.67
CA GLY A 1031 9.97 -19.79 -45.67
C GLY A 1031 8.46 -19.70 -45.38
N SER A 1032 8.02 -18.68 -44.63
CA SER A 1032 6.59 -18.47 -44.36
C SER A 1032 5.77 -18.37 -45.65
N LYS A 1033 4.63 -19.08 -45.69
CA LYS A 1033 3.67 -19.02 -46.81
C LYS A 1033 2.72 -17.84 -46.71
N GLN A 1034 2.63 -17.21 -45.53
CA GLN A 1034 1.85 -15.98 -45.34
C GLN A 1034 2.63 -14.78 -45.88
N LYS A 1035 1.91 -13.83 -46.47
CA LYS A 1035 2.46 -12.50 -46.76
C LYS A 1035 2.50 -11.68 -45.47
N TRP A 1036 3.59 -10.94 -45.27
CA TRP A 1036 3.81 -10.09 -44.09
C TRP A 1036 3.96 -8.61 -44.45
N ASP A 1037 3.51 -8.20 -45.65
CA ASP A 1037 3.57 -6.83 -46.17
C ASP A 1037 2.93 -5.82 -45.20
N HIS A 1038 1.80 -6.19 -44.60
CA HIS A 1038 1.08 -5.39 -43.61
C HIS A 1038 1.90 -5.00 -42.38
N ILE A 1039 2.92 -5.77 -41.99
CA ILE A 1039 3.81 -5.43 -40.87
C ILE A 1039 4.65 -4.20 -41.22
N THR A 1040 5.05 -4.06 -42.48
CA THR A 1040 5.81 -2.91 -43.00
C THR A 1040 4.94 -1.74 -43.43
N ASP A 1041 3.70 -2.01 -43.89
CA ASP A 1041 2.76 -0.96 -44.33
C ASP A 1041 2.09 -0.24 -43.15
N GLN A 1042 1.94 -0.93 -42.01
CA GLN A 1042 1.49 -0.35 -40.75
C GLN A 1042 2.60 0.48 -40.08
N ILE A 1043 2.23 1.60 -39.46
CA ILE A 1043 3.15 2.55 -38.81
C ILE A 1043 2.89 2.72 -37.30
N GLY A 1044 3.76 3.46 -36.62
CA GLY A 1044 3.67 3.70 -35.17
C GLY A 1044 3.86 2.44 -34.30
N MET A 1045 3.44 2.51 -33.03
CA MET A 1045 3.80 1.52 -32.00
C MET A 1045 3.13 0.14 -32.17
N PHE A 1046 1.93 0.08 -32.72
CA PHE A 1046 1.12 -1.14 -32.75
C PHE A 1046 0.99 -1.72 -34.15
N ALA A 1047 0.84 -3.04 -34.23
CA ALA A 1047 0.57 -3.76 -35.46
C ALA A 1047 -0.44 -4.88 -35.21
N TYR A 1048 -1.29 -5.19 -36.19
CA TYR A 1048 -2.03 -6.45 -36.22
C TYR A 1048 -1.24 -7.49 -37.01
N THR A 1049 -0.93 -8.62 -36.37
CA THR A 1049 -0.21 -9.72 -37.02
C THR A 1049 -1.08 -10.50 -38.02
N GLY A 1050 -2.39 -10.56 -37.81
CA GLY A 1050 -3.31 -11.47 -38.52
C GLY A 1050 -3.50 -12.83 -37.85
N LEU A 1051 -2.74 -13.13 -36.78
CA LEU A 1051 -2.80 -14.40 -36.06
C LEU A 1051 -4.12 -14.59 -35.27
N THR A 1052 -4.61 -15.82 -35.19
CA THR A 1052 -5.86 -16.15 -34.48
C THR A 1052 -5.66 -16.20 -32.96
N PRO A 1053 -6.74 -16.09 -32.14
CA PRO A 1053 -6.64 -16.20 -30.68
C PRO A 1053 -5.96 -17.49 -30.18
N GLU A 1054 -6.13 -18.60 -30.91
CA GLU A 1054 -5.52 -19.89 -30.63
C GLU A 1054 -4.01 -19.86 -30.88
N GLN A 1055 -3.57 -19.22 -31.97
CA GLN A 1055 -2.15 -19.00 -32.29
C GLN A 1055 -1.49 -18.05 -31.28
N MET A 1056 -2.18 -16.98 -30.86
CA MET A 1056 -1.70 -16.08 -29.80
C MET A 1056 -1.58 -16.79 -28.45
N ASP A 1057 -2.50 -17.72 -28.13
CA ASP A 1057 -2.40 -18.57 -26.95
C ASP A 1057 -1.27 -19.60 -27.02
N ALA A 1058 -0.98 -20.15 -28.20
CA ALA A 1058 0.16 -21.04 -28.42
C ALA A 1058 1.50 -20.28 -28.25
N LEU A 1059 1.62 -19.09 -28.86
CA LEU A 1059 2.78 -18.20 -28.68
C LEU A 1059 3.07 -17.88 -27.20
N ALA A 1060 2.03 -17.62 -26.41
CA ALA A 1060 2.17 -17.35 -24.99
C ALA A 1060 2.57 -18.59 -24.17
N LYS A 1061 1.99 -19.77 -24.47
CA LYS A 1061 2.16 -21.01 -23.67
C LYS A 1061 3.41 -21.82 -24.05
N GLU A 1062 3.78 -21.84 -25.32
CA GLU A 1062 4.81 -22.73 -25.85
C GLU A 1062 6.12 -22.00 -26.17
N HIS A 1063 6.09 -20.68 -26.32
CA HIS A 1063 7.23 -19.86 -26.76
C HIS A 1063 7.54 -18.64 -25.87
N SER A 1064 6.76 -18.41 -24.80
CA SER A 1064 6.88 -17.26 -23.90
C SER A 1064 6.78 -15.90 -24.62
N VAL A 1065 5.88 -15.79 -25.61
CA VAL A 1065 5.63 -14.55 -26.38
C VAL A 1065 4.27 -13.99 -26.01
N TYR A 1066 4.27 -12.90 -25.25
CA TYR A 1066 3.10 -12.35 -24.57
C TYR A 1066 2.51 -11.14 -25.31
N ALA A 1067 1.29 -11.29 -25.83
CA ALA A 1067 0.57 -10.30 -26.64
C ALA A 1067 -0.96 -10.45 -26.47
N THR A 1068 -1.78 -9.56 -27.03
CA THR A 1068 -3.25 -9.68 -26.91
C THR A 1068 -3.83 -10.73 -27.86
N LYS A 1069 -4.88 -11.43 -27.40
CA LYS A 1069 -5.59 -12.51 -28.12
C LYS A 1069 -6.19 -12.09 -29.47
N ASP A 1070 -6.28 -10.80 -29.77
CA ASP A 1070 -6.76 -10.26 -31.05
C ASP A 1070 -5.65 -10.16 -32.12
N GLY A 1071 -4.43 -10.61 -31.82
CA GLY A 1071 -3.30 -10.58 -32.75
C GLY A 1071 -2.55 -9.24 -32.77
N ARG A 1072 -2.93 -8.27 -31.91
CA ARG A 1072 -2.24 -6.98 -31.79
C ARG A 1072 -0.94 -7.12 -30.99
N ILE A 1073 0.16 -6.62 -31.57
CA ILE A 1073 1.47 -6.55 -30.93
C ILE A 1073 1.96 -5.10 -30.78
N SER A 1074 2.73 -4.85 -29.73
CA SER A 1074 3.53 -3.64 -29.52
C SER A 1074 4.92 -3.86 -30.13
N VAL A 1075 5.17 -3.23 -31.28
CA VAL A 1075 6.44 -3.30 -32.01
C VAL A 1075 7.59 -2.73 -31.17
N ALA A 1076 7.30 -1.84 -30.21
CA ALA A 1076 8.29 -1.32 -29.28
C ALA A 1076 8.91 -2.38 -28.35
N GLY A 1077 8.24 -3.53 -28.15
CA GLY A 1077 8.78 -4.68 -27.40
C GLY A 1077 9.69 -5.60 -28.23
N ILE A 1078 9.76 -5.39 -29.55
CA ILE A 1078 10.71 -6.07 -30.43
C ILE A 1078 12.08 -5.38 -30.30
N THR A 1079 13.16 -6.15 -30.25
CA THR A 1079 14.55 -5.67 -30.16
C THR A 1079 15.45 -6.40 -31.15
N SER A 1080 16.64 -5.87 -31.44
CA SER A 1080 17.59 -6.54 -32.35
C SER A 1080 17.99 -7.94 -31.86
N GLY A 1081 18.03 -8.16 -30.54
CA GLY A 1081 18.28 -9.46 -29.93
C GLY A 1081 17.09 -10.43 -29.99
N ASN A 1082 15.83 -9.95 -29.93
CA ASN A 1082 14.66 -10.84 -29.85
C ASN A 1082 13.91 -11.04 -31.18
N VAL A 1083 14.10 -10.18 -32.19
CA VAL A 1083 13.30 -10.20 -33.44
C VAL A 1083 13.41 -11.52 -34.21
N LYS A 1084 14.58 -12.16 -34.22
CA LYS A 1084 14.79 -13.48 -34.85
C LYS A 1084 14.04 -14.58 -34.09
N ARG A 1085 14.14 -14.60 -32.76
CA ARG A 1085 13.42 -15.54 -31.89
C ARG A 1085 11.90 -15.40 -32.07
N LEU A 1086 11.40 -14.16 -32.14
CA LEU A 1086 10.00 -13.86 -32.41
C LEU A 1086 9.53 -14.40 -33.78
N ALA A 1087 10.32 -14.17 -34.84
CA ALA A 1087 10.02 -14.72 -36.17
C ALA A 1087 9.99 -16.26 -36.16
N GLU A 1088 10.96 -16.91 -35.52
CA GLU A 1088 10.99 -18.37 -35.35
C GLU A 1088 9.78 -18.91 -34.56
N SER A 1089 9.32 -18.19 -33.53
CA SER A 1089 8.12 -18.54 -32.76
C SER A 1089 6.84 -18.38 -33.58
N ILE A 1090 6.69 -17.28 -34.33
CA ILE A 1090 5.53 -17.06 -35.21
C ILE A 1090 5.49 -18.10 -36.32
N TYR A 1091 6.64 -18.40 -36.95
CA TYR A 1091 6.72 -19.41 -38.01
C TYR A 1091 6.36 -20.82 -37.53
N LYS A 1092 6.76 -21.22 -36.31
CA LYS A 1092 6.37 -22.51 -35.71
C LYS A 1092 4.85 -22.66 -35.48
N VAL A 1093 4.15 -21.55 -35.30
CA VAL A 1093 2.71 -21.50 -34.97
C VAL A 1093 1.83 -21.22 -36.22
N ALA A 1094 2.41 -20.66 -37.29
CA ALA A 1094 1.64 -20.08 -38.40
C ALA A 1094 2.29 -20.16 -39.81
N GLY A 1095 3.45 -20.82 -39.97
CA GLY A 1095 4.33 -20.80 -41.16
C GLY A 1095 3.84 -21.44 -42.47
#